data_AF-A0A9P0IJC6-F1
#
_entry.id   AF-A0A9P0IJC6-F1
#
_cell.length_a   1.000
_cell.length_b   1.000
_cell.length_c   1.000
_cell.angle_alpha   90.00
_cell.angle_beta   90.00
_cell.angle_gamma   90.00
#
_symmetry.space_group_name_H-M   'P 1'
#
loop_
_entity.id
_entity.type
_entity.pdbx_description
1 polymer ?
#
loop_
_entity_poly.entity_id
_entity_poly.type
_entity_poly.pdbx_seq_one_letter_code
_entity_poly.pdbx_strand_id
1 'polypeptide(L)'
;MQKTVITRKDAQEAKIKTRSMAKESEKKVSLKEAKRNSRQKMLLKGNDTSSTAVKDIYGNALSSINMVRGRSGVIYDESMTQHFCLWDQNYPECPERFTSVINRCNELELFDRCIELKPRLATKNEILSIHTEKQYDLLQSTRDLNNEDQLEDLCSQYDAIFMNPSTFNLALLACGSTIELVDNILDGTIQNGMAIIRPPGHHAMKAEYNGYCFFNNVAVAAKHALDNKGVKRILIVDWDVHHGQGSQRAFYDDSRVVYFSIHRYEFGTFWPNLRESDFDYIGSGDGEGKNINVPLNKIGMTNADYLAIFQQLLMPVAVEFQPELVIISAGFDSSLGDEKGEMEVTPACYSHLLSPLMSLANGRIAVVLEGGYCLESLAEGAALTLKTLLGDPCPKMEPLQAPCESIQDTILNCIYSHRQYWKNLCLQDIYNIEELNNVNPQSNLHHVPHDSFIGGDPVPERFLTRNCYPVQNEAFRKNVAGRLMKLRFFTNLSFPVNRVCYVYDDVMLQHKNNFENGHPEQPERIRKIKTRFNEYNLLERMKYLPSRQATEEELLLVHSKSHLKNMQALEKCDNLAALGEKYNSVYFHPKTYECAKYAAGSVLQVVDEVLNGKSLSGVCVVRPPGHHSEEDQPHGFCIFNNVSVAAQYAIKNHGLKRVLIVDWDVHYGQGTKHIFENDPKVLYISVHRYDDGHFFPRSTDANYTEVGSGNGKGFNVNIPWNKKGMGDMEYSLTFQNVIMPIAYEFDPELVFVSAGFDAAIGDPLGGCKVSPEAYGHFTHWLSSLANGKIILLLEGGYNVNSISHSMTLCAKSLLGDPLPTFLISSRWNGINSSALETLKNVINTQETYWKCLKFNKKLPDCDDNENKMQDDLVKDLESIKLTDSDDKGNQSHSSNMSVTSSSDSCEAGSSKPVEKKQTLTDFLNDNLEALNNEEMYAVVPLKNCPHLSLLRPEEAPESIDHTSECTECHTSIENWVCLTCYKTFCSRYINEHSHLHFISSEEPLTLSFSDLSVWCYKCEAYVDNPQLYKYKNLVHRSKFGEDLVWSYGDIHIDLTQTDDDDSE
;
A
#
# COMPACT_ATOMS: atom_id res chain seq x y z
N MET A 1 60.04 38.69 -26.26
CA MET A 1 59.77 40.03 -26.82
C MET A 1 58.27 40.24 -26.80
N GLN A 2 57.78 41.09 -25.88
CA GLN A 2 57.44 42.50 -26.16
C GLN A 2 56.14 42.59 -26.97
N LYS A 3 55.01 42.86 -26.29
CA LYS A 3 54.40 44.19 -26.15
C LYS A 3 54.14 44.83 -27.51
N THR A 4 52.86 44.83 -27.91
CA THR A 4 52.35 45.79 -28.88
C THR A 4 51.37 46.72 -28.18
N VAL A 5 51.73 47.99 -28.21
CA VAL A 5 51.03 49.15 -27.67
C VAL A 5 49.83 49.46 -28.56
N ILE A 6 48.67 49.62 -27.95
CA ILE A 6 47.44 50.11 -28.59
C ILE A 6 47.39 51.64 -28.49
N THR A 7 46.97 52.29 -29.57
CA THR A 7 47.07 53.74 -29.82
C THR A 7 45.73 54.44 -29.56
N ARG A 8 45.75 55.78 -29.49
CA ARG A 8 44.59 56.67 -29.18
C ARG A 8 43.40 56.58 -30.16
N LYS A 9 43.41 55.70 -31.17
CA LYS A 9 42.26 55.39 -32.02
C LYS A 9 41.37 54.28 -31.45
N ASP A 10 41.92 53.41 -30.61
CA ASP A 10 41.22 52.29 -29.97
C ASP A 10 40.35 52.73 -28.77
N ALA A 11 40.52 53.96 -28.29
CA ALA A 11 39.68 54.58 -27.24
C ALA A 11 38.40 55.24 -27.78
N GLN A 12 38.24 55.39 -29.11
CA GLN A 12 37.08 56.05 -29.71
C GLN A 12 36.07 55.08 -30.36
N GLU A 13 36.48 53.87 -30.74
CA GLU A 13 35.55 52.79 -31.14
C GLU A 13 34.90 52.09 -29.93
N ALA A 14 35.50 52.17 -28.74
CA ALA A 14 34.92 51.67 -27.48
C ALA A 14 33.73 52.51 -26.95
N LYS A 15 33.44 53.68 -27.54
CA LYS A 15 32.30 54.55 -27.14
C LYS A 15 31.06 54.47 -28.04
N ILE A 16 31.11 53.72 -29.15
CA ILE A 16 29.94 53.53 -30.04
C ILE A 16 29.36 52.10 -29.94
N LYS A 17 30.10 51.11 -29.40
CA LYS A 17 29.59 49.75 -29.14
C LYS A 17 28.84 49.55 -27.82
N THR A 18 28.81 50.53 -26.92
CA THR A 18 28.09 50.45 -25.61
C THR A 18 26.70 51.09 -25.62
N ARG A 19 26.21 51.58 -26.77
CA ARG A 19 24.84 52.13 -26.92
C ARG A 19 23.86 51.29 -27.76
N SER A 20 24.31 50.18 -28.36
CA SER A 20 23.42 49.25 -29.09
C SER A 20 23.19 47.90 -28.39
N MET A 21 23.68 47.69 -27.16
CA MET A 21 23.43 46.47 -26.38
C MET A 21 22.51 46.69 -25.16
N ALA A 22 21.94 47.89 -24.99
CA ALA A 22 21.02 48.22 -23.90
C ALA A 22 19.54 48.27 -24.34
N LYS A 23 19.18 47.65 -25.47
CA LYS A 23 17.79 47.64 -25.98
C LYS A 23 17.29 46.29 -26.54
N GLU A 24 17.98 45.19 -26.26
CA GLU A 24 17.55 43.83 -26.66
C GLU A 24 17.81 42.76 -25.57
N SER A 25 17.41 43.03 -24.33
CA SER A 25 17.32 41.98 -23.30
C SER A 25 16.00 41.99 -22.51
N GLU A 26 14.93 42.50 -23.11
CA GLU A 26 13.56 42.18 -22.71
C GLU A 26 13.06 41.00 -23.56
N LYS A 27 13.49 39.79 -23.21
CA LYS A 27 12.71 38.58 -23.52
C LYS A 27 12.37 37.90 -22.21
N LYS A 28 11.08 37.94 -21.90
CA LYS A 28 10.40 37.27 -20.79
C LYS A 28 11.00 35.88 -20.57
N VAL A 29 11.63 35.67 -19.41
CA VAL A 29 11.72 34.34 -18.81
C VAL A 29 10.29 33.86 -18.69
N SER A 30 9.93 32.80 -19.40
CA SER A 30 8.55 32.33 -19.36
C SER A 30 8.25 31.88 -17.92
N LEU A 31 7.04 32.17 -17.45
CA LEU A 31 6.56 31.75 -16.13
C LEU A 31 6.72 30.23 -15.91
N LYS A 32 6.77 29.44 -16.99
CA LYS A 32 7.04 27.99 -17.00
C LYS A 32 8.48 27.64 -16.62
N GLU A 33 9.45 28.44 -17.04
CA GLU A 33 10.88 28.17 -16.82
C GLU A 33 11.31 28.59 -15.41
N ALA A 34 10.73 29.68 -14.90
CA ALA A 34 10.84 30.07 -13.49
C ALA A 34 10.17 29.05 -12.56
N LYS A 35 8.98 28.52 -12.91
CA LYS A 35 8.32 27.44 -12.17
C LYS A 35 9.10 26.12 -12.21
N ARG A 36 9.78 25.81 -13.32
CA ARG A 36 10.63 24.60 -13.44
C ARG A 36 11.88 24.70 -12.55
N ASN A 37 12.54 25.86 -12.53
CA ASN A 37 13.70 26.11 -11.68
C ASN A 37 13.32 26.22 -10.19
N SER A 38 12.13 26.73 -9.88
CA SER A 38 11.56 26.73 -8.51
C SER A 38 11.24 25.33 -8.03
N ARG A 39 10.64 24.47 -8.88
CA ARG A 39 10.39 23.05 -8.57
C ARG A 39 11.71 22.29 -8.37
N GLN A 40 12.72 22.54 -9.19
CA GLN A 40 14.05 21.94 -9.02
C GLN A 40 14.74 22.39 -7.73
N LYS A 41 14.58 23.65 -7.31
CA LYS A 41 15.11 24.13 -6.03
C LYS A 41 14.35 23.62 -4.80
N MET A 42 13.05 23.35 -4.92
CA MET A 42 12.28 22.67 -3.86
C MET A 42 12.61 21.17 -3.75
N LEU A 43 12.96 20.51 -4.85
CA LEU A 43 13.41 19.11 -4.84
C LEU A 43 14.80 18.91 -4.20
N LEU A 44 15.61 19.97 -4.09
CA LEU A 44 16.98 19.94 -3.59
C LEU A 44 17.13 20.41 -2.12
N LYS A 45 16.06 20.89 -1.48
CA LYS A 45 16.04 21.25 -0.05
C LYS A 45 15.09 20.34 0.72
N GLY A 46 15.42 19.05 0.77
CA GLY A 46 14.81 18.10 1.67
C GLY A 46 15.88 17.52 2.57
N ASN A 47 16.08 18.14 3.74
CA ASN A 47 16.64 17.61 5.00
C ASN A 47 17.35 18.74 5.75
N ASP A 48 16.58 19.46 6.57
CA ASP A 48 16.91 19.76 7.97
C ASP A 48 16.04 20.92 8.46
N THR A 49 15.23 20.59 9.47
CA THR A 49 14.56 21.42 10.50
C THR A 49 13.11 20.99 10.70
N SER A 50 12.79 20.70 11.96
CA SER A 50 11.50 20.23 12.45
C SER A 50 10.41 21.30 12.32
N SER A 51 9.82 21.45 11.13
CA SER A 51 8.64 22.28 10.90
C SER A 51 7.38 21.48 11.21
N THR A 52 6.58 21.91 12.18
CA THR A 52 5.20 21.40 12.39
C THR A 52 4.29 22.00 11.32
N ALA A 53 4.34 21.45 10.11
CA ALA A 53 3.38 21.76 9.05
C ALA A 53 2.02 21.12 9.36
N VAL A 54 0.93 21.90 9.29
CA VAL A 54 -0.43 21.35 9.31
C VAL A 54 -0.58 20.47 8.06
N LYS A 55 -0.57 19.16 8.23
CA LYS A 55 -0.70 18.20 7.13
C LYS A 55 -2.18 18.03 6.80
N ASP A 56 -2.59 18.46 5.61
CA ASP A 56 -3.92 18.13 5.07
C ASP A 56 -4.02 16.61 4.93
N ILE A 57 -4.91 16.00 5.70
CA ILE A 57 -5.13 14.54 5.73
C ILE A 57 -5.65 14.01 4.39
N TYR A 58 -6.19 14.87 3.52
CA TYR A 58 -6.65 14.51 2.17
C TYR A 58 -5.65 14.93 1.08
N GLY A 59 -4.50 15.52 1.44
CA GLY A 59 -3.54 16.04 0.47
C GLY A 59 -3.01 14.98 -0.50
N ASN A 60 -2.79 13.76 0.00
CA ASN A 60 -2.38 12.61 -0.82
C ASN A 60 -3.51 12.24 -1.82
N ALA A 61 -4.73 12.05 -1.36
CA ALA A 61 -5.89 11.79 -2.21
C ALA A 61 -6.10 12.89 -3.26
N LEU A 62 -6.00 14.16 -2.88
CA LEU A 62 -6.14 15.31 -3.78
C LEU A 62 -5.03 15.35 -4.84
N SER A 63 -3.80 14.93 -4.51
CA SER A 63 -2.71 14.86 -5.48
C SER A 63 -2.98 13.89 -6.64
N SER A 64 -3.91 12.94 -6.44
CA SER A 64 -4.29 11.92 -7.43
C SER A 64 -5.45 12.28 -8.36
N ILE A 65 -5.99 13.50 -8.28
CA ILE A 65 -7.11 13.96 -9.14
C ILE A 65 -6.83 13.65 -10.61
N ASN A 66 -5.62 13.97 -11.08
CA ASN A 66 -5.21 13.81 -12.47
C ASN A 66 -4.45 12.50 -12.73
N MET A 67 -4.29 11.63 -11.73
CA MET A 67 -3.62 10.33 -11.90
C MET A 67 -4.59 9.36 -12.54
N VAL A 68 -4.57 9.28 -13.87
CA VAL A 68 -5.39 8.37 -14.66
C VAL A 68 -4.50 7.26 -15.23
N ARG A 69 -5.05 6.06 -15.40
CA ARG A 69 -4.36 4.93 -16.01
C ARG A 69 -3.67 5.35 -17.32
N GLY A 70 -2.33 5.27 -17.33
CA GLY A 70 -1.52 5.42 -18.54
C GLY A 70 -1.48 4.14 -19.39
N ARG A 71 -0.87 4.23 -20.56
CA ARG A 71 -0.67 3.07 -21.45
C ARG A 71 0.49 2.20 -20.96
N SER A 72 0.42 0.90 -21.23
CA SER A 72 1.52 -0.05 -21.00
C SER A 72 2.49 -0.05 -22.18
N GLY A 73 3.78 -0.11 -21.90
CA GLY A 73 4.83 -0.28 -22.89
C GLY A 73 5.22 -1.74 -23.12
N VAL A 74 5.71 -2.04 -24.31
CA VAL A 74 6.40 -3.30 -24.60
C VAL A 74 7.69 -2.99 -25.35
N ILE A 75 8.77 -3.71 -25.04
CA ILE A 75 10.05 -3.57 -25.72
C ILE A 75 10.62 -4.94 -26.04
N TYR A 76 11.01 -5.14 -27.29
CA TYR A 76 11.64 -6.35 -27.79
C TYR A 76 12.40 -6.05 -29.09
N ASP A 77 13.30 -6.94 -29.49
CA ASP A 77 13.97 -6.89 -30.79
C ASP A 77 14.12 -8.30 -31.35
N GLU A 78 13.67 -8.55 -32.59
CA GLU A 78 13.73 -9.88 -33.20
C GLU A 78 15.17 -10.41 -33.36
N SER A 79 16.18 -9.52 -33.42
CA SER A 79 17.58 -9.92 -33.51
C SER A 79 18.05 -10.69 -32.28
N MET A 80 17.34 -10.60 -31.16
CA MET A 80 17.61 -11.40 -29.97
C MET A 80 17.54 -12.91 -30.24
N THR A 81 16.85 -13.36 -31.30
CA THR A 81 16.87 -14.76 -31.77
C THR A 81 18.24 -15.22 -32.30
N GLN A 82 19.18 -14.31 -32.56
CA GLN A 82 20.52 -14.65 -33.03
C GLN A 82 21.46 -15.12 -31.91
N HIS A 83 21.06 -15.03 -30.64
CA HIS A 83 21.77 -15.69 -29.53
C HIS A 83 21.33 -17.16 -29.45
N PHE A 84 22.21 -18.11 -29.70
CA PHE A 84 21.90 -19.55 -29.60
C PHE A 84 23.20 -20.34 -29.44
N CYS A 85 23.10 -21.54 -28.85
CA CYS A 85 24.24 -22.41 -28.65
C CYS A 85 24.69 -23.03 -29.98
N LEU A 86 25.95 -22.82 -30.36
CA LEU A 86 26.49 -23.30 -31.65
C LEU A 86 26.68 -24.82 -31.66
N TRP A 87 27.01 -25.39 -30.50
CA TRP A 87 27.42 -26.79 -30.36
C TRP A 87 26.34 -27.72 -29.79
N ASP A 88 25.23 -27.18 -29.31
CA ASP A 88 24.12 -27.97 -28.76
C ASP A 88 22.76 -27.35 -29.17
N GLN A 89 22.08 -27.98 -30.13
CA GLN A 89 20.81 -27.48 -30.67
C GLN A 89 19.63 -27.66 -29.71
N ASN A 90 19.77 -28.51 -28.69
CA ASN A 90 18.70 -28.81 -27.74
C ASN A 90 18.86 -28.02 -26.44
N TYR A 91 19.75 -27.03 -26.41
CA TYR A 91 20.02 -26.23 -25.22
C TYR A 91 18.76 -25.49 -24.75
N PRO A 92 18.38 -25.52 -23.46
CA PRO A 92 17.11 -24.97 -22.99
C PRO A 92 16.96 -23.46 -23.22
N GLU A 93 18.03 -22.69 -23.03
CA GLU A 93 18.04 -21.27 -23.40
C GLU A 93 18.20 -21.16 -24.92
N CYS A 94 17.07 -20.97 -25.60
CA CYS A 94 16.99 -20.99 -27.05
C CYS A 94 16.12 -19.84 -27.61
N PRO A 95 16.24 -19.51 -28.91
CA PRO A 95 15.44 -18.49 -29.57
C PRO A 95 13.92 -18.71 -29.45
N GLU A 96 13.48 -19.96 -29.39
CA GLU A 96 12.06 -20.33 -29.32
C GLU A 96 11.38 -19.81 -28.05
N ARG A 97 12.13 -19.58 -26.97
CA ARG A 97 11.62 -18.93 -25.75
C ARG A 97 11.06 -17.54 -26.06
N PHE A 98 11.85 -16.74 -26.78
CA PHE A 98 11.45 -15.40 -27.21
C PHE A 98 10.29 -15.47 -28.21
N THR A 99 10.42 -16.26 -29.28
CA THR A 99 9.39 -16.28 -30.33
C THR A 99 8.06 -16.82 -29.84
N SER A 100 8.05 -17.78 -28.89
CA SER A 100 6.81 -18.32 -28.34
C SER A 100 6.04 -17.28 -27.55
N VAL A 101 6.72 -16.44 -26.76
CA VAL A 101 6.09 -15.32 -26.04
C VAL A 101 5.52 -14.30 -27.02
N ILE A 102 6.29 -13.90 -28.03
CA ILE A 102 5.86 -12.96 -29.08
C ILE A 102 4.62 -13.50 -29.81
N ASN A 103 4.66 -14.76 -30.25
CA ASN A 103 3.55 -15.41 -30.94
C ASN A 103 2.30 -15.46 -30.07
N ARG A 104 2.44 -15.81 -28.79
CA ARG A 104 1.29 -15.89 -27.88
C ARG A 104 0.69 -14.51 -27.59
N CYS A 105 1.52 -13.47 -27.45
CA CYS A 105 1.03 -12.10 -27.30
C CYS A 105 0.29 -11.61 -28.56
N ASN A 106 0.76 -12.01 -29.76
CA ASN A 106 0.08 -11.75 -31.03
C ASN A 106 -1.26 -12.50 -31.14
N GLU A 107 -1.30 -13.80 -30.78
CA GLU A 107 -2.53 -14.60 -30.76
C GLU A 107 -3.62 -13.99 -29.87
N LEU A 108 -3.22 -13.31 -28.79
CA LEU A 108 -4.10 -12.62 -27.85
C LEU A 108 -4.28 -11.13 -28.16
N GLU A 109 -3.76 -10.64 -29.29
CA GLU A 109 -3.86 -9.25 -29.75
C GLU A 109 -3.41 -8.22 -28.70
N LEU A 110 -2.34 -8.55 -27.94
CA LEU A 110 -1.88 -7.71 -26.83
C LEU A 110 -1.00 -6.54 -27.27
N PHE A 111 -0.17 -6.70 -28.31
CA PHE A 111 0.75 -5.65 -28.74
C PHE A 111 0.03 -4.43 -29.32
N ASP A 112 -1.10 -4.61 -30.00
CA ASP A 112 -1.93 -3.51 -30.51
C ASP A 112 -2.43 -2.58 -29.40
N ARG A 113 -2.49 -3.09 -28.16
CA ARG A 113 -2.90 -2.36 -26.97
C ARG A 113 -1.71 -1.69 -26.26
N CYS A 114 -0.48 -2.07 -26.58
CA CYS A 114 0.75 -1.56 -25.99
C CYS A 114 1.35 -0.38 -26.78
N ILE A 115 2.20 0.41 -26.12
CA ILE A 115 3.14 1.31 -26.79
C ILE A 115 4.42 0.51 -27.03
N GLU A 116 4.75 0.25 -28.29
CA GLU A 116 6.03 -0.34 -28.66
C GLU A 116 7.15 0.69 -28.46
N LEU A 117 8.09 0.37 -27.57
CA LEU A 117 9.28 1.17 -27.30
C LEU A 117 10.43 0.70 -28.18
N LYS A 118 11.36 1.61 -28.48
CA LYS A 118 12.53 1.28 -29.29
C LYS A 118 13.66 0.74 -28.42
N PRO A 119 14.19 -0.47 -28.73
CA PRO A 119 15.35 -1.00 -28.04
C PRO A 119 16.62 -0.21 -28.40
N ARG A 120 17.59 -0.22 -27.47
CA ARG A 120 18.94 0.33 -27.69
C ARG A 120 19.99 -0.54 -27.02
N LEU A 121 21.23 -0.37 -27.46
CA LEU A 121 22.39 -0.93 -26.75
C LEU A 121 22.66 -0.13 -25.48
N ALA A 122 22.92 -0.83 -24.38
CA ALA A 122 23.52 -0.24 -23.19
C ALA A 122 24.92 0.31 -23.52
N THR A 123 25.23 1.48 -23.00
CA THR A 123 26.56 2.08 -23.09
C THR A 123 27.53 1.34 -22.17
N LYS A 124 28.84 1.41 -22.48
CA LYS A 124 29.87 0.83 -21.60
C LYS A 124 29.75 1.37 -20.17
N ASN A 125 29.51 2.67 -19.99
CA ASN A 125 29.39 3.29 -18.66
C ASN A 125 28.20 2.75 -17.86
N GLU A 126 27.06 2.50 -18.50
CA GLU A 126 25.90 1.87 -17.84
C GLU A 126 26.25 0.45 -17.38
N ILE A 127 26.91 -0.35 -18.22
CA ILE A 127 27.34 -1.70 -17.81
C ILE A 127 28.34 -1.66 -16.65
N LEU A 128 29.29 -0.72 -16.70
CA LEU A 128 30.31 -0.56 -15.66
C LEU A 128 29.77 -0.06 -14.31
N SER A 129 28.49 0.32 -14.21
CA SER A 129 27.89 0.67 -12.92
C SER A 129 27.71 -0.56 -12.01
N ILE A 130 27.66 -1.76 -12.59
CA ILE A 130 27.55 -3.04 -11.88
C ILE A 130 28.75 -3.94 -12.19
N HIS A 131 29.16 -4.04 -13.46
CA HIS A 131 30.14 -5.00 -13.93
C HIS A 131 31.55 -4.42 -14.07
N THR A 132 32.55 -5.29 -14.08
CA THR A 132 33.95 -4.89 -14.29
C THR A 132 34.27 -4.68 -15.77
N GLU A 133 35.24 -3.80 -16.02
CA GLU A 133 35.76 -3.56 -17.37
C GLU A 133 36.37 -4.82 -18.00
N LYS A 134 37.03 -5.66 -17.19
CA LYS A 134 37.59 -6.94 -17.65
C LYS A 134 36.49 -7.87 -18.23
N GLN A 135 35.35 -7.97 -17.55
CA GLN A 135 34.22 -8.77 -18.03
C GLN A 135 33.66 -8.17 -19.33
N TYR A 136 33.41 -6.87 -19.39
CA TYR A 136 32.95 -6.20 -20.60
C TYR A 136 33.88 -6.46 -21.80
N ASP A 137 35.18 -6.23 -21.62
CA ASP A 137 36.17 -6.35 -22.69
C ASP A 137 36.34 -7.81 -23.15
N LEU A 138 36.23 -8.78 -22.22
CA LEU A 138 36.25 -10.20 -22.57
C LEU A 138 35.06 -10.58 -23.45
N LEU A 139 33.83 -10.19 -23.09
CA LEU A 139 32.66 -10.47 -23.93
C LEU A 139 32.77 -9.74 -25.27
N GLN A 140 33.26 -8.51 -25.29
CA GLN A 140 33.47 -7.76 -26.53
C GLN A 140 34.43 -8.51 -27.48
N SER A 141 35.45 -9.16 -26.94
CA SER A 141 36.43 -9.91 -27.74
C SER A 141 35.85 -11.13 -28.48
N THR A 142 34.70 -11.66 -28.04
CA THR A 142 34.05 -12.81 -28.69
C THR A 142 33.29 -12.44 -29.97
N ARG A 143 33.03 -11.14 -30.21
CA ARG A 143 32.23 -10.65 -31.34
C ARG A 143 32.75 -11.07 -32.70
N ASP A 144 34.07 -11.07 -32.86
CA ASP A 144 34.74 -11.38 -34.12
C ASP A 144 35.30 -12.83 -34.14
N LEU A 145 34.99 -13.62 -33.11
CA LEU A 145 35.47 -14.99 -32.93
C LEU A 145 34.51 -16.00 -33.57
N ASN A 146 34.86 -16.52 -34.74
CA ASN A 146 34.04 -17.49 -35.48
C ASN A 146 34.43 -18.96 -35.24
N ASN A 147 35.40 -19.22 -34.35
CA ASN A 147 35.85 -20.58 -34.06
C ASN A 147 35.01 -21.17 -32.93
N GLU A 148 34.18 -22.17 -33.26
CA GLU A 148 33.29 -22.86 -32.32
C GLU A 148 34.06 -23.50 -31.16
N ASP A 149 35.15 -24.22 -31.44
CA ASP A 149 35.95 -24.90 -30.40
C ASP A 149 36.54 -23.90 -29.40
N GLN A 150 37.00 -22.72 -29.86
CA GLN A 150 37.53 -21.68 -28.99
C GLN A 150 36.45 -21.02 -28.14
N LEU A 151 35.26 -20.82 -28.70
CA LEU A 151 34.10 -20.31 -27.96
C LEU A 151 33.63 -21.32 -26.91
N GLU A 152 33.54 -22.59 -27.26
CA GLU A 152 33.16 -23.67 -26.33
C GLU A 152 34.20 -23.80 -25.20
N ASP A 153 35.49 -23.71 -25.54
CA ASP A 153 36.58 -23.74 -24.56
C ASP A 153 36.47 -22.59 -23.55
N LEU A 154 36.25 -21.36 -24.04
CA LEU A 154 36.00 -20.20 -23.18
C LEU A 154 34.75 -20.38 -22.32
N CYS A 155 33.64 -20.83 -22.91
CA CYS A 155 32.37 -20.97 -22.23
C CYS A 155 32.43 -22.02 -21.12
N SER A 156 33.20 -23.10 -21.32
CA SER A 156 33.40 -24.14 -20.30
C SER A 156 34.11 -23.64 -19.03
N GLN A 157 34.62 -22.42 -18.99
CA GLN A 157 35.19 -21.82 -17.77
C GLN A 157 34.11 -21.21 -16.85
N TYR A 158 32.87 -21.11 -17.34
CA TYR A 158 31.75 -20.49 -16.64
C TYR A 158 30.60 -21.48 -16.52
N ASP A 159 29.87 -21.39 -15.41
CA ASP A 159 28.77 -22.29 -15.15
C ASP A 159 27.53 -21.95 -16.00
N ALA A 160 27.04 -22.94 -16.75
CA ALA A 160 25.88 -22.83 -17.61
C ALA A 160 25.93 -21.62 -18.57
N ILE A 161 27.03 -21.44 -19.30
CA ILE A 161 27.19 -20.38 -20.30
C ILE A 161 27.49 -20.95 -21.68
N PHE A 162 26.93 -20.32 -22.72
CA PHE A 162 27.37 -20.48 -24.10
C PHE A 162 27.47 -19.09 -24.76
N MET A 163 28.35 -18.94 -25.75
CA MET A 163 28.51 -17.68 -26.47
C MET A 163 28.56 -17.94 -27.97
N ASN A 164 28.03 -16.99 -28.73
CA ASN A 164 28.22 -16.90 -30.16
C ASN A 164 28.60 -15.46 -30.55
N PRO A 165 28.97 -15.19 -31.82
CA PRO A 165 29.41 -13.86 -32.25
C PRO A 165 28.41 -12.72 -31.98
N SER A 166 27.12 -13.02 -31.88
CA SER A 166 26.07 -12.03 -31.60
C SER A 166 25.86 -11.77 -30.11
N THR A 167 26.33 -12.65 -29.21
CA THR A 167 26.06 -12.57 -27.76
C THR A 167 26.39 -11.22 -27.16
N PHE A 168 27.55 -10.63 -27.47
CA PHE A 168 27.95 -9.34 -26.89
C PHE A 168 26.96 -8.21 -27.20
N ASN A 169 26.60 -8.03 -28.47
CA ASN A 169 25.69 -6.97 -28.89
C ASN A 169 24.28 -7.22 -28.33
N LEU A 170 23.84 -8.47 -28.29
CA LEU A 170 22.50 -8.82 -27.78
C LEU A 170 22.41 -8.69 -26.26
N ALA A 171 23.48 -8.97 -25.50
CA ALA A 171 23.55 -8.69 -24.08
C ALA A 171 23.46 -7.18 -23.78
N LEU A 172 24.12 -6.35 -24.60
CA LEU A 172 23.96 -4.89 -24.51
C LEU A 172 22.54 -4.44 -24.89
N LEU A 173 21.92 -5.07 -25.89
CA LEU A 173 20.57 -4.76 -26.34
C LEU A 173 19.53 -5.13 -25.28
N ALA A 174 19.67 -6.29 -24.65
CA ALA A 174 18.82 -6.75 -23.54
C ALA A 174 18.88 -5.76 -22.37
N CYS A 175 20.09 -5.43 -21.90
CA CYS A 175 20.29 -4.47 -20.81
C CYS A 175 19.78 -3.06 -21.17
N GLY A 176 20.10 -2.56 -22.36
CA GLY A 176 19.67 -1.24 -22.81
C GLY A 176 18.15 -1.14 -23.02
N SER A 177 17.50 -2.23 -23.43
CA SER A 177 16.03 -2.32 -23.51
C SER A 177 15.38 -2.24 -22.12
N THR A 178 15.97 -2.87 -21.11
CA THR A 178 15.48 -2.76 -19.73
C THR A 178 15.64 -1.34 -19.18
N ILE A 179 16.76 -0.67 -19.47
CA ILE A 179 16.95 0.73 -19.08
C ILE A 179 15.91 1.63 -19.76
N GLU A 180 15.67 1.46 -21.07
CA GLU A 180 14.65 2.22 -21.80
C GLU A 180 13.25 2.01 -21.24
N LEU A 181 12.88 0.78 -20.89
CA LEU A 181 11.60 0.49 -20.25
C LEU A 181 11.46 1.28 -18.94
N VAL A 182 12.46 1.21 -18.07
CA VAL A 182 12.48 1.90 -16.78
C VAL A 182 12.44 3.42 -16.96
N ASP A 183 13.22 3.97 -17.90
CA ASP A 183 13.24 5.40 -18.19
C ASP A 183 11.86 5.89 -18.66
N ASN A 184 11.21 5.17 -19.57
CA ASN A 184 9.89 5.55 -20.06
C ASN A 184 8.79 5.47 -18.98
N ILE A 185 8.92 4.56 -18.01
CA ILE A 185 8.02 4.49 -16.85
C ILE A 185 8.24 5.68 -15.91
N LEU A 186 9.50 5.98 -15.57
CA LEU A 186 9.85 7.05 -14.63
C LEU A 186 9.59 8.45 -15.20
N ASP A 187 9.79 8.61 -16.51
CA ASP A 187 9.50 9.86 -17.23
C ASP A 187 7.98 10.06 -17.44
N GLY A 188 7.16 9.03 -17.16
CA GLY A 188 5.70 9.07 -17.29
C GLY A 188 5.19 8.94 -18.72
N THR A 189 6.03 8.50 -19.67
CA THR A 189 5.65 8.21 -21.06
C THR A 189 4.71 7.01 -21.13
N ILE A 190 4.96 6.01 -20.29
CA ILE A 190 4.12 4.83 -20.06
C ILE A 190 3.88 4.66 -18.56
N GLN A 191 2.82 3.96 -18.19
CA GLN A 191 2.50 3.66 -16.80
C GLN A 191 3.37 2.53 -16.23
N ASN A 192 3.50 1.48 -17.02
CA ASN A 192 4.19 0.23 -16.71
C ASN A 192 4.55 -0.45 -18.05
N GLY A 193 5.26 -1.57 -18.02
CA GLY A 193 5.49 -2.32 -19.24
C GLY A 193 6.33 -3.58 -19.06
N MET A 194 6.58 -4.24 -20.18
CA MET A 194 7.30 -5.52 -20.24
C MET A 194 8.44 -5.46 -21.25
N ALA A 195 9.63 -5.93 -20.84
CA ALA A 195 10.78 -6.18 -21.68
C ALA A 195 10.84 -7.68 -22.00
N ILE A 196 10.50 -8.04 -23.23
CA ILE A 196 10.61 -9.41 -23.74
C ILE A 196 12.01 -9.51 -24.35
N ILE A 197 12.98 -9.94 -23.53
CA ILE A 197 14.39 -9.86 -23.87
C ILE A 197 15.10 -11.20 -23.70
N ARG A 198 16.26 -11.31 -24.38
CA ARG A 198 17.27 -12.33 -24.12
C ARG A 198 18.63 -11.87 -24.65
N PRO A 199 19.76 -12.26 -24.02
CA PRO A 199 19.89 -13.19 -22.88
C PRO A 199 19.33 -12.65 -21.54
N PRO A 200 19.03 -13.54 -20.57
CA PRO A 200 18.63 -13.15 -19.21
C PRO A 200 19.78 -12.47 -18.44
N GLY A 201 19.51 -11.99 -17.22
CA GLY A 201 20.43 -11.14 -16.47
C GLY A 201 20.64 -11.47 -14.98
N HIS A 202 19.65 -12.00 -14.25
CA HIS A 202 19.69 -11.98 -12.77
C HIS A 202 20.85 -12.77 -12.10
N HIS A 203 21.48 -13.71 -12.81
CA HIS A 203 22.67 -14.44 -12.34
C HIS A 203 23.99 -13.73 -12.63
N ALA A 204 24.03 -12.77 -13.56
CA ALA A 204 25.27 -12.13 -13.98
C ALA A 204 25.90 -11.37 -12.80
N MET A 205 27.11 -11.76 -12.44
CA MET A 205 27.84 -11.20 -11.32
C MET A 205 28.74 -10.05 -11.76
N LYS A 206 29.27 -9.31 -10.79
CA LYS A 206 30.17 -8.16 -11.02
C LYS A 206 31.37 -8.46 -11.92
N ALA A 207 31.92 -9.67 -11.87
CA ALA A 207 33.13 -10.04 -12.61
C ALA A 207 33.07 -11.41 -13.29
N GLU A 208 31.88 -12.01 -13.41
CA GLU A 208 31.71 -13.39 -13.85
C GLU A 208 30.35 -13.59 -14.55
N TYR A 209 30.34 -14.35 -15.64
CA TYR A 209 29.11 -14.81 -16.31
C TYR A 209 28.60 -16.08 -15.66
N ASN A 210 27.29 -16.25 -15.57
CA ASN A 210 26.71 -17.40 -14.89
C ASN A 210 25.27 -17.62 -15.36
N GLY A 211 24.82 -18.87 -15.48
CA GLY A 211 23.40 -19.20 -15.64
C GLY A 211 22.74 -18.52 -16.83
N TYR A 212 23.35 -18.61 -18.02
CA TYR A 212 22.89 -17.94 -19.25
C TYR A 212 22.97 -16.40 -19.24
N CYS A 213 23.42 -15.78 -18.15
CA CYS A 213 23.43 -14.35 -17.95
C CYS A 213 24.82 -13.72 -18.17
N PHE A 214 24.88 -12.62 -18.91
CA PHE A 214 26.13 -11.92 -19.23
C PHE A 214 26.28 -10.57 -18.52
N PHE A 215 25.22 -9.76 -18.59
CA PHE A 215 25.08 -8.52 -17.84
C PHE A 215 23.75 -8.56 -17.09
N ASN A 216 23.72 -8.01 -15.89
CA ASN A 216 22.55 -8.05 -15.03
C ASN A 216 21.58 -6.94 -15.44
N ASN A 217 20.63 -7.30 -16.32
CA ASN A 217 19.66 -6.39 -16.92
C ASN A 217 18.91 -5.56 -15.86
N VAL A 218 18.38 -6.23 -14.84
CA VAL A 218 17.59 -5.63 -13.76
C VAL A 218 18.46 -4.78 -12.84
N ALA A 219 19.63 -5.27 -12.43
CA ALA A 219 20.52 -4.52 -11.53
C ALA A 219 21.09 -3.26 -12.19
N VAL A 220 21.48 -3.31 -13.46
CA VAL A 220 21.95 -2.12 -14.18
C VAL A 220 20.82 -1.09 -14.31
N ALA A 221 19.60 -1.52 -14.66
CA ALA A 221 18.47 -0.60 -14.77
C ALA A 221 18.05 0.01 -13.41
N ALA A 222 18.05 -0.78 -12.33
CA ALA A 222 17.79 -0.29 -10.99
C ALA A 222 18.86 0.72 -10.54
N LYS A 223 20.14 0.42 -10.77
CA LYS A 223 21.26 1.32 -10.46
C LYS A 223 21.17 2.62 -11.24
N HIS A 224 20.83 2.55 -12.53
CA HIS A 224 20.57 3.73 -13.36
C HIS A 224 19.39 4.57 -12.84
N ALA A 225 18.29 3.93 -12.43
CA ALA A 225 17.15 4.64 -11.86
C ALA A 225 17.50 5.39 -10.56
N LEU A 226 18.28 4.75 -9.67
CA LEU A 226 18.75 5.37 -8.43
C LEU A 226 19.69 6.55 -8.70
N ASP A 227 20.68 6.35 -9.58
CA ASP A 227 21.76 7.33 -9.77
C ASP A 227 21.35 8.49 -10.69
N ASN A 228 20.50 8.24 -11.69
CA ASN A 228 20.21 9.19 -12.76
C ASN A 228 18.75 9.68 -12.81
N LYS A 229 17.79 8.95 -12.24
CA LYS A 229 16.35 9.31 -12.27
C LYS A 229 15.79 9.80 -10.93
N GLY A 230 16.59 9.77 -9.87
CA GLY A 230 16.22 10.32 -8.56
C GLY A 230 15.22 9.47 -7.77
N VAL A 231 15.04 8.20 -8.17
CA VAL A 231 14.27 7.20 -7.42
C VAL A 231 15.04 6.85 -6.15
N LYS A 232 14.34 6.70 -5.02
CA LYS A 232 14.96 6.46 -3.72
C LYS A 232 14.71 5.06 -3.15
N ARG A 233 13.63 4.40 -3.59
CA ARG A 233 13.21 3.09 -3.09
C ARG A 233 12.75 2.22 -4.25
N ILE A 234 13.48 1.15 -4.52
CA ILE A 234 13.17 0.18 -5.57
C ILE A 234 12.88 -1.17 -4.93
N LEU A 235 11.76 -1.78 -5.29
CA LEU A 235 11.49 -3.17 -4.95
C LEU A 235 11.81 -4.03 -6.19
N ILE A 236 12.74 -4.96 -6.04
CA ILE A 236 13.00 -6.01 -7.03
C ILE A 236 12.34 -7.29 -6.53
N VAL A 237 11.40 -7.83 -7.32
CA VAL A 237 10.76 -9.12 -7.06
C VAL A 237 11.26 -10.10 -8.11
N ASP A 238 12.01 -11.10 -7.65
CA ASP A 238 12.49 -12.20 -8.46
C ASP A 238 11.65 -13.44 -8.18
N TRP A 239 10.79 -13.78 -9.15
CA TRP A 239 9.96 -14.99 -9.07
C TRP A 239 10.45 -16.11 -10.00
N ASP A 240 11.61 -15.89 -10.67
CA ASP A 240 12.32 -16.96 -11.36
C ASP A 240 12.64 -18.07 -10.37
N VAL A 241 12.51 -19.32 -10.80
CA VAL A 241 12.70 -20.46 -9.89
C VAL A 241 14.15 -20.59 -9.41
N HIS A 242 15.11 -19.92 -10.03
CA HIS A 242 16.49 -19.88 -9.62
C HIS A 242 16.79 -18.62 -8.80
N HIS A 243 17.68 -18.74 -7.82
CA HIS A 243 18.12 -17.57 -7.06
C HIS A 243 18.94 -16.63 -7.95
N GLY A 244 18.49 -15.38 -8.11
CA GLY A 244 19.25 -14.31 -8.76
C GLY A 244 20.40 -13.78 -7.90
N GLN A 245 21.39 -14.62 -7.60
CA GLN A 245 22.55 -14.28 -6.78
C GLN A 245 23.34 -13.05 -7.28
N GLY A 246 23.34 -12.82 -8.60
CA GLY A 246 23.94 -11.60 -9.18
C GLY A 246 23.21 -10.34 -8.74
N SER A 247 21.88 -10.37 -8.75
CA SER A 247 21.01 -9.26 -8.30
C SER A 247 21.10 -9.05 -6.79
N GLN A 248 21.09 -10.12 -6.00
CA GLN A 248 21.33 -10.07 -4.54
C GLN A 248 22.65 -9.35 -4.23
N ARG A 249 23.76 -9.81 -4.84
CA ARG A 249 25.10 -9.25 -4.57
C ARG A 249 25.25 -7.80 -5.04
N ALA A 250 24.49 -7.38 -6.05
CA ALA A 250 24.54 -6.00 -6.57
C ALA A 250 24.00 -4.96 -5.58
N PHE A 251 23.12 -5.36 -4.65
CA PHE A 251 22.45 -4.46 -3.71
C PHE A 251 22.52 -4.92 -2.26
N TYR A 252 23.41 -5.86 -1.95
CA TYR A 252 23.48 -6.52 -0.64
C TYR A 252 23.67 -5.55 0.53
N ASP A 253 24.31 -4.40 0.28
CA ASP A 253 24.56 -3.33 1.24
C ASP A 253 23.78 -2.03 0.97
N ASP A 254 22.82 -2.02 0.03
CA ASP A 254 22.08 -0.82 -0.37
C ASP A 254 20.66 -0.79 0.19
N SER A 255 20.45 0.02 1.23
CA SER A 255 19.14 0.21 1.89
C SER A 255 18.01 0.71 0.97
N ARG A 256 18.36 1.26 -0.20
CA ARG A 256 17.41 1.83 -1.17
C ARG A 256 16.75 0.75 -2.04
N VAL A 257 17.24 -0.48 -2.00
CA VAL A 257 16.69 -1.60 -2.77
C VAL A 257 16.27 -2.71 -1.84
N VAL A 258 15.00 -3.12 -1.93
CA VAL A 258 14.58 -4.42 -1.38
C VAL A 258 14.67 -5.43 -2.50
N TYR A 259 15.49 -6.46 -2.32
CA TYR A 259 15.55 -7.61 -3.21
C TYR A 259 14.81 -8.78 -2.56
N PHE A 260 13.81 -9.32 -3.25
CA PHE A 260 12.99 -10.43 -2.79
C PHE A 260 13.03 -11.54 -3.82
N SER A 261 13.49 -12.74 -3.47
CA SER A 261 13.63 -13.86 -4.41
C SER A 261 12.96 -15.14 -3.90
N ILE A 262 12.10 -15.73 -4.73
CA ILE A 262 11.49 -17.05 -4.49
C ILE A 262 12.18 -18.05 -5.40
N HIS A 263 12.84 -19.07 -4.85
CA HIS A 263 13.63 -19.98 -5.69
C HIS A 263 13.70 -21.39 -5.12
N ARG A 264 13.78 -22.40 -6.00
CA ARG A 264 14.12 -23.77 -5.64
C ARG A 264 15.50 -23.79 -4.99
N TYR A 265 15.61 -24.48 -3.87
CA TYR A 265 16.83 -24.52 -3.07
C TYR A 265 17.17 -25.94 -2.64
N GLU A 266 16.19 -26.69 -2.13
CA GLU A 266 16.38 -28.08 -1.66
C GLU A 266 17.62 -28.21 -0.76
N PHE A 267 17.72 -27.35 0.26
CA PHE A 267 18.83 -27.29 1.20
C PHE A 267 20.20 -27.08 0.52
N GLY A 268 20.23 -26.26 -0.54
CA GLY A 268 21.42 -25.95 -1.32
C GLY A 268 21.85 -27.05 -2.31
N THR A 269 21.03 -28.09 -2.53
CA THR A 269 21.32 -29.12 -3.53
C THR A 269 20.85 -28.74 -4.94
N PHE A 270 19.93 -27.78 -5.05
CA PHE A 270 19.54 -27.20 -6.34
C PHE A 270 20.47 -26.05 -6.75
N TRP A 271 20.71 -25.95 -8.06
CA TRP A 271 21.56 -24.93 -8.66
C TRP A 271 21.04 -23.51 -8.32
N PRO A 272 21.90 -22.54 -7.94
CA PRO A 272 23.36 -22.51 -8.03
C PRO A 272 24.13 -23.09 -6.82
N ASN A 273 23.46 -23.85 -5.94
CA ASN A 273 24.08 -24.55 -4.80
C ASN A 273 24.77 -23.65 -3.76
N LEU A 274 24.25 -22.44 -3.55
CA LEU A 274 24.90 -21.44 -2.71
C LEU A 274 24.27 -21.35 -1.32
N ARG A 275 25.09 -21.38 -0.26
CA ARG A 275 24.63 -21.15 1.12
C ARG A 275 23.96 -19.79 1.30
N GLU A 276 24.43 -18.79 0.55
CA GLU A 276 23.91 -17.42 0.58
C GLU A 276 22.54 -17.22 -0.08
N SER A 277 21.99 -18.27 -0.70
CA SER A 277 20.61 -18.28 -1.20
C SER A 277 19.59 -18.61 -0.10
N ASP A 278 20.03 -18.96 1.10
CA ASP A 278 19.13 -19.31 2.20
C ASP A 278 18.49 -18.08 2.87
N PHE A 279 17.47 -18.31 3.70
CA PHE A 279 16.60 -17.28 4.30
C PHE A 279 17.30 -16.36 5.31
N ASP A 280 18.43 -16.77 5.88
CA ASP A 280 19.20 -16.04 6.89
C ASP A 280 20.27 -15.10 6.29
N TYR A 281 20.42 -15.08 4.97
CA TYR A 281 21.26 -14.10 4.28
C TYR A 281 20.47 -12.82 3.97
N ILE A 282 20.45 -11.93 4.95
CA ILE A 282 19.50 -10.79 4.99
C ILE A 282 20.03 -9.46 4.44
N GLY A 283 21.27 -9.42 3.94
CA GLY A 283 21.98 -8.19 3.56
C GLY A 283 23.10 -7.85 4.55
N SER A 284 23.79 -6.73 4.34
CA SER A 284 24.83 -6.24 5.25
C SER A 284 24.88 -4.72 5.31
N GLY A 285 25.50 -4.16 6.34
CA GLY A 285 25.63 -2.71 6.49
C GLY A 285 24.25 -2.02 6.47
N ASP A 286 24.11 -0.98 5.64
CA ASP A 286 22.84 -0.26 5.51
C ASP A 286 21.75 -1.12 4.83
N GLY A 287 22.12 -2.15 4.06
CA GLY A 287 21.22 -3.08 3.38
C GLY A 287 20.69 -4.22 4.25
N GLU A 288 21.06 -4.28 5.53
CA GLU A 288 20.61 -5.35 6.44
C GLU A 288 19.07 -5.37 6.57
N GLY A 289 18.49 -6.56 6.41
CA GLY A 289 17.04 -6.79 6.36
C GLY A 289 16.39 -6.43 5.01
N LYS A 290 17.14 -5.98 4.00
CA LYS A 290 16.62 -5.61 2.66
C LYS A 290 16.82 -6.69 1.61
N ASN A 291 17.53 -7.77 1.91
CA ASN A 291 17.62 -8.94 1.06
C ASN A 291 16.78 -10.08 1.65
N ILE A 292 15.74 -10.52 0.93
CA ILE A 292 14.81 -11.55 1.42
C ILE A 292 14.85 -12.73 0.45
N ASN A 293 15.45 -13.82 0.90
CA ASN A 293 15.47 -15.09 0.19
C ASN A 293 14.35 -16.01 0.70
N VAL A 294 13.57 -16.58 -0.22
CA VAL A 294 12.51 -17.55 0.07
C VAL A 294 12.88 -18.90 -0.56
N PRO A 295 13.69 -19.72 0.14
CA PRO A 295 14.18 -20.99 -0.38
C PRO A 295 13.10 -22.09 -0.35
N LEU A 296 12.77 -22.62 -1.52
CA LEU A 296 11.83 -23.73 -1.68
C LEU A 296 12.57 -25.06 -1.50
N ASN A 297 12.34 -25.71 -0.36
CA ASN A 297 13.04 -26.94 0.04
C ASN A 297 12.40 -28.24 -0.46
N LYS A 298 11.35 -28.12 -1.29
CA LYS A 298 10.73 -29.23 -2.04
C LYS A 298 10.28 -28.73 -3.41
N ILE A 299 10.25 -29.63 -4.39
CA ILE A 299 9.58 -29.42 -5.68
C ILE A 299 8.05 -29.51 -5.54
N GLY A 300 7.32 -29.17 -6.60
CA GLY A 300 5.87 -29.30 -6.67
C GLY A 300 5.07 -28.20 -5.95
N MET A 301 5.71 -27.07 -5.64
CA MET A 301 5.03 -25.90 -5.06
C MET A 301 3.93 -25.40 -6.01
N THR A 302 2.76 -25.12 -5.46
CA THR A 302 1.52 -24.80 -6.19
C THR A 302 1.19 -23.31 -6.14
N ASN A 303 0.08 -22.92 -6.76
CA ASN A 303 -0.48 -21.57 -6.64
C ASN A 303 -0.71 -21.14 -5.18
N ALA A 304 -1.15 -22.07 -4.31
CA ALA A 304 -1.41 -21.76 -2.91
C ALA A 304 -0.14 -21.40 -2.15
N ASP A 305 0.97 -22.09 -2.45
CA ASP A 305 2.27 -21.85 -1.82
C ASP A 305 2.81 -20.46 -2.22
N TYR A 306 2.76 -20.11 -3.52
CA TYR A 306 3.22 -18.81 -4.00
C TYR A 306 2.34 -17.65 -3.50
N LEU A 307 1.02 -17.83 -3.44
CA LEU A 307 0.12 -16.83 -2.86
C LEU A 307 0.39 -16.62 -1.36
N ALA A 308 0.68 -17.70 -0.62
CA ALA A 308 1.04 -17.60 0.79
C ALA A 308 2.35 -16.83 1.00
N ILE A 309 3.37 -17.07 0.17
CA ILE A 309 4.62 -16.30 0.20
C ILE A 309 4.33 -14.80 -0.01
N PHE A 310 3.48 -14.47 -0.99
CA PHE A 310 3.13 -13.08 -1.28
C PHE A 310 2.37 -12.42 -0.13
N GLN A 311 1.40 -13.13 0.44
CA GLN A 311 0.52 -12.61 1.48
C GLN A 311 1.22 -12.51 2.85
N GLN A 312 2.05 -13.49 3.21
CA GLN A 312 2.67 -13.58 4.53
C GLN A 312 4.02 -12.85 4.61
N LEU A 313 4.71 -12.64 3.47
CA LEU A 313 6.04 -12.01 3.43
C LEU A 313 6.07 -10.76 2.55
N LEU A 314 5.90 -10.92 1.24
CA LEU A 314 6.21 -9.85 0.27
C LEU A 314 5.32 -8.62 0.45
N MET A 315 4.00 -8.80 0.51
CA MET A 315 3.07 -7.68 0.59
C MET A 315 3.20 -6.90 1.92
N PRO A 316 3.29 -7.55 3.10
CA PRO A 316 3.61 -6.86 4.35
C PRO A 316 4.86 -5.97 4.26
N VAL A 317 5.96 -6.50 3.70
CA VAL A 317 7.23 -5.79 3.49
C VAL A 317 7.07 -4.65 2.47
N ALA A 318 6.45 -4.91 1.32
CA ALA A 318 6.32 -3.95 0.24
C ALA A 318 5.42 -2.75 0.63
N VAL A 319 4.38 -2.98 1.42
CA VAL A 319 3.53 -1.91 1.98
C VAL A 319 4.31 -1.05 2.96
N GLU A 320 5.13 -1.64 3.83
CA GLU A 320 5.99 -0.92 4.78
C GLU A 320 7.11 -0.14 4.05
N PHE A 321 7.70 -0.73 3.02
CA PHE A 321 8.81 -0.14 2.26
C PHE A 321 8.38 1.04 1.38
N GLN A 322 7.14 1.05 0.89
CA GLN A 322 6.58 2.07 -0.01
C GLN A 322 7.48 2.33 -1.24
N PRO A 323 7.69 1.34 -2.12
CA PRO A 323 8.57 1.49 -3.27
C PRO A 323 8.07 2.59 -4.21
N GLU A 324 9.02 3.25 -4.87
CA GLU A 324 8.76 4.26 -5.91
C GLU A 324 8.81 3.64 -7.32
N LEU A 325 9.46 2.48 -7.46
CA LEU A 325 9.48 1.66 -8.66
C LEU A 325 9.50 0.19 -8.24
N VAL A 326 8.74 -0.65 -8.94
CA VAL A 326 8.83 -2.11 -8.81
C VAL A 326 9.42 -2.68 -10.10
N ILE A 327 10.44 -3.52 -9.99
CA ILE A 327 11.01 -4.27 -11.11
C ILE A 327 10.81 -5.75 -10.84
N ILE A 328 10.25 -6.48 -11.80
CA ILE A 328 10.04 -7.92 -11.71
C ILE A 328 11.09 -8.60 -12.57
N SER A 329 11.97 -9.37 -11.94
CA SER A 329 12.80 -10.39 -12.61
C SER A 329 11.87 -11.57 -12.91
N ALA A 330 11.35 -11.61 -14.14
CA ALA A 330 10.22 -12.45 -14.51
C ALA A 330 10.66 -13.72 -15.22
N GLY A 331 11.15 -14.69 -14.46
CA GLY A 331 11.29 -16.07 -14.91
C GLY A 331 9.96 -16.82 -14.87
N PHE A 332 9.73 -17.71 -15.83
CA PHE A 332 8.51 -18.53 -15.88
C PHE A 332 8.81 -20.02 -15.70
N ASP A 333 9.97 -20.37 -15.17
CA ASP A 333 10.43 -21.73 -14.89
C ASP A 333 9.89 -22.30 -13.57
N SER A 334 9.24 -21.49 -12.73
CA SER A 334 8.37 -21.99 -11.66
C SER A 334 7.01 -22.49 -12.19
N SER A 335 6.74 -22.35 -13.50
CA SER A 335 5.48 -22.79 -14.10
C SER A 335 5.40 -24.30 -14.24
N LEU A 336 4.16 -24.80 -14.20
CA LEU A 336 3.80 -26.17 -14.53
C LEU A 336 4.53 -26.67 -15.79
N GLY A 337 5.27 -27.76 -15.65
CA GLY A 337 5.88 -28.47 -16.77
C GLY A 337 7.30 -28.03 -17.12
N ASP A 338 7.85 -27.02 -16.47
CA ASP A 338 9.25 -26.67 -16.61
C ASP A 338 10.17 -27.78 -16.07
N GLU A 339 11.15 -28.16 -16.88
CA GLU A 339 12.10 -29.24 -16.58
C GLU A 339 13.15 -28.92 -15.52
N LYS A 340 13.40 -27.63 -15.25
CA LYS A 340 14.36 -27.20 -14.23
C LYS A 340 13.65 -26.87 -12.93
N GLY A 341 12.55 -26.13 -12.99
CA GLY A 341 11.86 -25.69 -11.78
C GLY A 341 11.08 -26.80 -11.07
N GLU A 342 10.43 -27.70 -11.83
CA GLU A 342 9.61 -28.79 -11.28
C GLU A 342 8.52 -28.33 -10.28
N MET A 343 8.06 -27.10 -10.44
CA MET A 343 6.96 -26.53 -9.66
C MET A 343 5.62 -26.70 -10.42
N GLU A 344 4.52 -26.40 -9.73
CA GLU A 344 3.16 -26.55 -10.25
C GLU A 344 2.40 -25.21 -10.33
N VAL A 345 3.10 -24.08 -10.42
CA VAL A 345 2.46 -22.77 -10.59
C VAL A 345 1.80 -22.72 -11.97
N THR A 346 0.50 -22.43 -12.01
CA THR A 346 -0.21 -22.32 -13.29
C THR A 346 0.02 -20.96 -13.93
N PRO A 347 0.00 -20.85 -15.28
CA PRO A 347 0.17 -19.55 -15.96
C PRO A 347 -0.76 -18.43 -15.48
N ALA A 348 -1.98 -18.77 -15.04
CA ALA A 348 -2.92 -17.82 -14.47
C ALA A 348 -2.42 -17.17 -13.17
N CYS A 349 -1.64 -17.90 -12.36
CA CYS A 349 -1.16 -17.44 -11.06
C CYS A 349 -0.29 -16.17 -11.17
N TYR A 350 0.52 -16.02 -12.21
CA TYR A 350 1.35 -14.83 -12.41
C TYR A 350 0.53 -13.53 -12.49
N SER A 351 -0.71 -13.60 -12.99
CA SER A 351 -1.63 -12.45 -12.96
C SER A 351 -2.02 -12.07 -11.53
N HIS A 352 -2.18 -13.07 -10.65
CA HIS A 352 -2.50 -12.88 -9.24
C HIS A 352 -1.29 -12.48 -8.38
N LEU A 353 -0.07 -12.84 -8.80
CA LEU A 353 1.17 -12.37 -8.17
C LEU A 353 1.44 -10.90 -8.56
N LEU A 354 1.28 -10.55 -9.84
CA LEU A 354 1.53 -9.19 -10.32
C LEU A 354 0.47 -8.19 -9.84
N SER A 355 -0.82 -8.56 -9.87
CA SER A 355 -1.93 -7.64 -9.56
C SER A 355 -1.77 -6.86 -8.25
N PRO A 356 -1.50 -7.46 -7.07
CA PRO A 356 -1.37 -6.69 -5.82
C PRO A 356 -0.22 -5.68 -5.85
N LEU A 357 0.88 -5.99 -6.54
CA LEU A 357 2.02 -5.07 -6.73
C LEU A 357 1.65 -3.85 -7.58
N MET A 358 0.69 -3.97 -8.52
CA MET A 358 0.23 -2.85 -9.35
C MET A 358 -0.43 -1.72 -8.56
N SER A 359 -0.86 -1.99 -7.32
CA SER A 359 -1.37 -0.94 -6.43
C SER A 359 -0.25 -0.07 -5.84
N LEU A 360 0.99 -0.59 -5.77
CA LEU A 360 2.15 0.09 -5.19
C LEU A 360 2.85 0.97 -6.23
N ALA A 361 3.78 1.83 -5.77
CA ALA A 361 4.61 2.69 -6.63
C ALA A 361 3.81 3.52 -7.67
N ASN A 362 2.55 3.86 -7.37
CA ASN A 362 1.61 4.47 -8.30
C ASN A 362 1.50 3.68 -9.62
N GLY A 363 1.56 2.36 -9.57
CA GLY A 363 1.50 1.46 -10.73
C GLY A 363 2.76 1.46 -11.62
N ARG A 364 3.89 2.01 -11.17
CA ARG A 364 5.17 2.00 -11.90
C ARG A 364 5.83 0.64 -11.76
N ILE A 365 5.59 -0.23 -12.74
CA ILE A 365 6.13 -1.60 -12.79
C ILE A 365 6.84 -1.86 -14.10
N ALA A 366 8.07 -2.37 -14.02
CA ALA A 366 8.80 -2.94 -15.14
C ALA A 366 8.89 -4.46 -14.98
N VAL A 367 8.37 -5.22 -15.95
CA VAL A 367 8.50 -6.69 -15.99
C VAL A 367 9.61 -7.05 -16.98
N VAL A 368 10.59 -7.82 -16.57
CA VAL A 368 11.79 -8.12 -17.37
C VAL A 368 11.93 -9.63 -17.49
N LEU A 369 11.88 -10.17 -18.71
CA LEU A 369 11.95 -11.61 -18.92
C LEU A 369 13.32 -12.19 -18.47
N GLU A 370 13.29 -13.24 -17.66
CA GLU A 370 14.47 -14.01 -17.20
C GLU A 370 14.41 -15.45 -17.75
N GLY A 371 14.20 -16.47 -16.89
CA GLY A 371 14.09 -17.90 -17.22
C GLY A 371 12.71 -18.38 -17.69
N GLY A 372 12.50 -19.70 -17.71
CA GLY A 372 11.32 -20.38 -18.26
C GLY A 372 11.63 -21.14 -19.55
N TYR A 373 11.52 -22.46 -19.51
CA TYR A 373 12.05 -23.38 -20.54
C TYR A 373 10.98 -24.34 -21.08
N CYS A 374 9.89 -24.57 -20.34
CA CYS A 374 8.65 -25.08 -20.94
C CYS A 374 7.97 -23.99 -21.78
N LEU A 375 8.16 -24.05 -23.10
CA LEU A 375 7.73 -23.00 -24.04
C LEU A 375 6.24 -22.65 -23.95
N GLU A 376 5.35 -23.65 -23.83
CA GLU A 376 3.91 -23.39 -23.71
C GLU A 376 3.53 -22.66 -22.43
N SER A 377 4.13 -23.05 -21.29
CA SER A 377 3.89 -22.42 -19.99
C SER A 377 4.50 -21.02 -19.92
N LEU A 378 5.73 -20.86 -20.40
CA LEU A 378 6.41 -19.57 -20.53
C LEU A 378 5.55 -18.59 -21.34
N ALA A 379 5.14 -18.99 -22.54
CA ALA A 379 4.40 -18.13 -23.45
C ALA A 379 3.03 -17.73 -22.86
N GLU A 380 2.33 -18.66 -22.21
CA GLU A 380 1.07 -18.36 -21.55
C GLU A 380 1.25 -17.44 -20.34
N GLY A 381 2.21 -17.74 -19.46
CA GLY A 381 2.48 -16.94 -18.25
C GLY A 381 2.89 -15.52 -18.59
N ALA A 382 3.80 -15.35 -19.56
CA ALA A 382 4.24 -14.05 -20.05
C ALA A 382 3.09 -13.24 -20.67
N ALA A 383 2.25 -13.87 -21.50
CA ALA A 383 1.14 -13.18 -22.13
C ALA A 383 0.05 -12.77 -21.12
N LEU A 384 -0.25 -13.60 -20.12
CA LEU A 384 -1.18 -13.25 -19.04
C LEU A 384 -0.61 -12.16 -18.12
N THR A 385 0.69 -12.13 -17.92
CA THR A 385 1.39 -11.05 -17.21
C THR A 385 1.24 -9.72 -17.97
N LEU A 386 1.47 -9.70 -19.29
CA LEU A 386 1.24 -8.51 -20.12
C LEU A 386 -0.24 -8.08 -20.12
N LYS A 387 -1.16 -9.04 -20.19
CA LYS A 387 -2.62 -8.80 -20.11
C LYS A 387 -3.00 -8.13 -18.77
N THR A 388 -2.35 -8.52 -17.67
CA THR A 388 -2.51 -7.90 -16.35
C THR A 388 -1.97 -6.47 -16.31
N LEU A 389 -0.78 -6.20 -16.88
CA LEU A 389 -0.24 -4.84 -17.05
C LEU A 389 -1.19 -3.93 -17.82
N LEU A 390 -1.84 -4.47 -18.87
CA LEU A 390 -2.86 -3.79 -19.66
C LEU A 390 -4.18 -3.55 -18.91
N GLY A 391 -4.37 -4.20 -17.77
CA GLY A 391 -5.48 -3.94 -16.84
C GLY A 391 -6.68 -4.83 -17.00
N ASP A 392 -6.52 -5.94 -17.69
CA ASP A 392 -7.58 -6.93 -17.73
C ASP A 392 -7.68 -7.62 -16.36
N PRO A 393 -8.86 -8.13 -15.99
CA PRO A 393 -9.04 -8.81 -14.72
C PRO A 393 -8.16 -10.06 -14.63
N CYS A 394 -7.78 -10.42 -13.40
CA CYS A 394 -7.07 -11.68 -13.15
C CYS A 394 -7.95 -12.86 -13.58
N PRO A 395 -7.43 -13.79 -14.40
CA PRO A 395 -8.18 -14.97 -14.81
C PRO A 395 -8.47 -15.88 -13.64
N LYS A 396 -9.56 -16.65 -13.71
CA LYS A 396 -9.86 -17.64 -12.68
C LYS A 396 -8.75 -18.71 -12.57
N MET A 397 -8.36 -19.05 -11.34
CA MET A 397 -7.44 -20.15 -11.05
C MET A 397 -8.17 -21.47 -10.77
N GLU A 398 -7.43 -22.57 -10.85
CA GLU A 398 -7.88 -23.85 -10.27
C GLU A 398 -8.09 -23.68 -8.74
N PRO A 399 -9.02 -24.44 -8.12
CA PRO A 399 -9.22 -24.38 -6.67
C PRO A 399 -7.92 -24.58 -5.90
N LEU A 400 -7.68 -23.71 -4.92
CA LEU A 400 -6.43 -23.73 -4.16
C LEU A 400 -6.37 -24.91 -3.20
N GLN A 401 -5.17 -25.46 -3.06
CA GLN A 401 -4.84 -26.43 -2.03
C GLN A 401 -4.39 -25.70 -0.76
N ALA A 402 -4.13 -26.44 0.32
CA ALA A 402 -3.47 -25.86 1.49
C ALA A 402 -2.00 -25.58 1.15
N PRO A 403 -1.40 -24.47 1.64
CA PRO A 403 0.05 -24.30 1.60
C PRO A 403 0.72 -25.52 2.26
N CYS A 404 1.70 -26.11 1.59
CA CYS A 404 2.36 -27.31 2.07
C CYS A 404 3.19 -27.05 3.33
N GLU A 405 3.46 -28.08 4.13
CA GLU A 405 4.26 -27.92 5.37
C GLU A 405 5.64 -27.32 5.09
N SER A 406 6.27 -27.71 3.96
CA SER A 406 7.59 -27.18 3.59
C SER A 406 7.57 -25.68 3.34
N ILE A 407 6.49 -25.12 2.79
CA ILE A 407 6.42 -23.66 2.59
C ILE A 407 6.05 -22.94 3.88
N GLN A 408 5.28 -23.58 4.76
CA GLN A 408 5.00 -23.05 6.09
C GLN A 408 6.32 -22.86 6.87
N ASP A 409 7.19 -23.86 6.86
CA ASP A 409 8.49 -23.79 7.51
C ASP A 409 9.39 -22.71 6.88
N THR A 410 9.48 -22.66 5.54
CA THR A 410 10.24 -21.61 4.84
C THR A 410 9.73 -20.21 5.17
N ILE A 411 8.41 -19.98 5.17
CA ILE A 411 7.83 -18.66 5.48
C ILE A 411 8.14 -18.27 6.92
N LEU A 412 7.98 -19.17 7.88
CA LEU A 412 8.26 -18.89 9.29
C LEU A 412 9.76 -18.64 9.54
N ASN A 413 10.65 -19.34 8.83
CA ASN A 413 12.08 -19.05 8.84
C ASN A 413 12.39 -17.63 8.32
N CYS A 414 11.75 -17.24 7.21
CA CYS A 414 11.90 -15.88 6.67
C CYS A 414 11.39 -14.83 7.66
N ILE A 415 10.21 -15.03 8.26
CA ILE A 415 9.66 -14.12 9.28
C ILE A 415 10.63 -14.00 10.46
N TYR A 416 11.14 -15.13 10.96
CA TYR A 416 12.12 -15.15 12.05
C TYR A 416 13.34 -14.27 11.77
N SER A 417 13.99 -14.42 10.61
CA SER A 417 15.19 -13.64 10.28
C SER A 417 14.92 -12.16 10.02
N HIS A 418 13.69 -11.81 9.61
CA HIS A 418 13.36 -10.46 9.13
C HIS A 418 12.50 -9.62 10.09
N ARG A 419 11.87 -10.22 11.09
CA ARG A 419 10.89 -9.54 11.98
C ARG A 419 11.46 -8.32 12.70
N GLN A 420 12.74 -8.32 13.03
CA GLN A 420 13.40 -7.19 13.70
C GLN A 420 13.55 -5.95 12.80
N TYR A 421 13.51 -6.14 11.48
CA TYR A 421 13.67 -5.08 10.48
C TYR A 421 12.34 -4.59 9.90
N TRP A 422 11.27 -5.37 10.06
CA TRP A 422 9.96 -5.10 9.45
C TRP A 422 8.85 -5.24 10.49
N LYS A 423 8.26 -4.12 10.86
CA LYS A 423 7.17 -4.05 11.86
C LYS A 423 5.94 -4.83 11.42
N ASN A 424 5.70 -4.93 10.11
CA ASN A 424 4.59 -5.70 9.54
C ASN A 424 4.81 -7.23 9.60
N LEU A 425 6.00 -7.72 10.00
CA LEU A 425 6.30 -9.14 10.21
C LEU A 425 6.28 -9.56 11.70
N CYS A 426 5.76 -8.72 12.59
CA CYS A 426 5.72 -8.97 14.03
C CYS A 426 4.41 -9.63 14.53
N LEU A 427 3.71 -10.38 13.67
CA LEU A 427 2.44 -11.02 14.04
C LEU A 427 2.65 -12.18 15.02
N GLN A 428 3.66 -13.02 14.81
CA GLN A 428 3.92 -14.22 15.60
C GLN A 428 4.45 -13.87 17.00
N ASP A 429 3.99 -14.61 18.00
CA ASP A 429 4.54 -14.55 19.37
C ASP A 429 6.00 -15.02 19.42
N ILE A 430 6.71 -14.59 20.46
CA ILE A 430 8.05 -15.07 20.79
C ILE A 430 8.02 -16.10 21.93
N TYR A 431 9.01 -16.97 21.97
CA TYR A 431 9.32 -17.83 23.11
C TYR A 431 10.82 -17.81 23.40
N ASN A 432 11.21 -18.01 24.66
CA ASN A 432 12.60 -18.09 25.09
C ASN A 432 13.04 -19.56 25.31
N ILE A 433 14.34 -19.77 25.50
CA ILE A 433 14.92 -21.10 25.72
C ILE A 433 14.38 -21.76 27.00
N GLU A 434 14.05 -20.98 28.04
CA GLU A 434 13.45 -21.50 29.27
C GLU A 434 12.04 -22.08 29.04
N GLU A 435 11.20 -21.42 28.24
CA GLU A 435 9.88 -21.92 27.83
C GLU A 435 10.03 -23.24 27.05
N LEU A 436 11.01 -23.30 26.14
CA LEU A 436 11.31 -24.49 25.34
C LEU A 436 11.84 -25.67 26.18
N ASN A 437 12.59 -25.40 27.25
CA ASN A 437 13.12 -26.42 28.15
C ASN A 437 12.08 -26.89 29.20
N ASN A 438 11.20 -25.99 29.63
CA ASN A 438 10.15 -26.28 30.62
C ASN A 438 8.92 -26.95 30.00
N VAL A 439 8.68 -26.76 28.71
CA VAL A 439 7.59 -27.36 27.94
C VAL A 439 8.20 -28.22 26.84
N ASN A 440 7.95 -29.53 26.84
CA ASN A 440 8.39 -30.38 25.72
C ASN A 440 7.88 -29.76 24.40
N PRO A 441 8.77 -29.38 23.44
CA PRO A 441 8.39 -28.53 22.31
C PRO A 441 7.21 -29.12 21.56
N GLN A 442 6.07 -28.43 21.61
CA GLN A 442 4.91 -28.84 20.83
C GLN A 442 5.11 -28.28 19.43
N SER A 443 5.44 -29.13 18.46
CA SER A 443 5.59 -28.81 17.02
C SER A 443 4.39 -28.04 16.43
N ASN A 444 3.25 -28.14 17.10
CA ASN A 444 2.00 -27.50 16.73
C ASN A 444 1.93 -26.03 17.18
N LEU A 445 2.74 -25.64 18.18
CA LEU A 445 2.74 -24.31 18.80
C LEU A 445 4.05 -23.55 18.59
N HIS A 446 5.18 -24.27 18.55
CA HIS A 446 6.52 -23.70 18.43
C HIS A 446 7.11 -24.03 17.07
N HIS A 447 7.66 -23.03 16.40
CA HIS A 447 8.50 -23.20 15.24
C HIS A 447 9.97 -23.04 15.64
N VAL A 448 10.82 -23.97 15.19
CA VAL A 448 12.26 -23.91 15.41
C VAL A 448 12.91 -23.67 14.05
N PRO A 449 13.56 -22.51 13.84
CA PRO A 449 14.31 -22.25 12.63
C PRO A 449 15.45 -23.25 12.46
N HIS A 450 15.64 -23.73 11.24
CA HIS A 450 16.71 -24.67 10.90
C HIS A 450 17.41 -24.19 9.63
N ASP A 451 18.72 -23.97 9.72
CA ASP A 451 19.59 -23.61 8.61
C ASP A 451 20.38 -24.84 8.13
N SER A 452 19.72 -25.70 7.34
CA SER A 452 20.36 -26.89 6.79
C SER A 452 20.91 -26.62 5.39
N PHE A 453 22.22 -26.79 5.22
CA PHE A 453 22.88 -26.71 3.92
C PHE A 453 23.64 -28.00 3.62
N ILE A 454 23.18 -28.72 2.60
CA ILE A 454 23.86 -29.91 2.07
C ILE A 454 24.91 -29.48 1.04
N GLY A 455 24.60 -28.45 0.25
CA GLY A 455 25.45 -27.94 -0.83
C GLY A 455 25.48 -28.83 -2.07
N GLY A 456 26.18 -28.35 -3.09
CA GLY A 456 26.41 -29.07 -4.35
C GLY A 456 27.78 -29.71 -4.42
N ASP A 457 28.03 -30.41 -5.52
CA ASP A 457 29.37 -30.92 -5.84
C ASP A 457 30.39 -29.76 -5.93
N PRO A 458 31.67 -30.01 -5.62
CA PRO A 458 32.72 -29.00 -5.77
C PRO A 458 32.72 -28.41 -7.18
N VAL A 459 32.88 -27.09 -7.26
CA VAL A 459 32.95 -26.37 -8.54
C VAL A 459 34.06 -26.97 -9.40
N PRO A 460 33.75 -27.51 -10.60
CA PRO A 460 34.75 -28.10 -11.46
C PRO A 460 35.65 -27.02 -12.07
N GLU A 461 36.86 -27.40 -12.48
CA GLU A 461 37.76 -26.48 -13.22
C GLU A 461 37.15 -26.07 -14.58
N ARG A 462 36.35 -26.97 -15.17
CA ARG A 462 35.61 -26.75 -16.41
C ARG A 462 34.22 -27.36 -16.33
N PHE A 463 33.22 -26.65 -16.81
CA PHE A 463 31.83 -27.05 -16.86
C PHE A 463 31.50 -27.79 -18.15
N LEU A 464 30.52 -28.69 -18.08
CA LEU A 464 29.98 -29.36 -19.25
C LEU A 464 29.15 -28.36 -20.09
N THR A 465 29.39 -28.34 -21.39
CA THR A 465 28.79 -27.41 -22.35
C THR A 465 27.74 -28.06 -23.26
N ARG A 466 27.59 -29.39 -23.20
CA ARG A 466 26.70 -30.19 -24.06
C ARG A 466 25.87 -31.14 -23.20
N ASN A 467 24.57 -31.23 -23.46
CA ASN A 467 23.63 -32.13 -22.76
C ASN A 467 23.70 -32.02 -21.23
N CYS A 468 23.97 -30.82 -20.70
CA CYS A 468 24.19 -30.56 -19.27
C CYS A 468 22.91 -30.08 -18.55
N TYR A 469 21.74 -30.54 -19.00
CA TYR A 469 20.43 -30.10 -18.52
C TYR A 469 19.48 -31.29 -18.43
N PRO A 470 18.45 -31.21 -17.56
CA PRO A 470 17.47 -32.29 -17.42
C PRO A 470 16.67 -32.47 -18.71
N VAL A 471 16.37 -33.72 -19.06
CA VAL A 471 15.52 -34.07 -20.21
C VAL A 471 14.27 -34.79 -19.70
N GLN A 472 13.11 -34.19 -19.95
CA GLN A 472 11.83 -34.79 -19.58
C GLN A 472 11.41 -35.93 -20.52
N ASN A 473 10.83 -36.97 -19.94
CA ASN A 473 10.19 -38.06 -20.68
C ASN A 473 9.05 -37.52 -21.57
N GLU A 474 8.93 -38.03 -22.80
CA GLU A 474 7.86 -37.72 -23.75
C GLU A 474 6.45 -37.93 -23.18
N ALA A 475 6.24 -39.00 -22.40
CA ALA A 475 4.95 -39.26 -21.75
C ALA A 475 4.54 -38.16 -20.76
N PHE A 476 5.52 -37.62 -20.02
CA PHE A 476 5.32 -36.51 -19.08
C PHE A 476 5.00 -35.22 -19.84
N ARG A 477 5.80 -34.87 -20.86
CA ARG A 477 5.55 -33.70 -21.73
C ARG A 477 4.15 -33.72 -22.35
N LYS A 478 3.69 -34.89 -22.81
CA LYS A 478 2.34 -35.06 -23.36
C LYS A 478 1.24 -34.83 -22.31
N ASN A 479 1.46 -35.26 -21.06
CA ASN A 479 0.53 -35.01 -19.96
C ASN A 479 0.46 -33.51 -19.63
N VAL A 480 1.63 -32.86 -19.46
CA VAL A 480 1.74 -31.42 -19.23
C VAL A 480 1.03 -30.63 -20.32
N ALA A 481 1.31 -30.90 -21.60
CA ALA A 481 0.65 -30.24 -22.72
C ALA A 481 -0.88 -30.41 -22.67
N GLY A 482 -1.37 -31.61 -22.29
CA GLY A 482 -2.78 -31.87 -22.08
C GLY A 482 -3.39 -31.07 -20.91
N ARG A 483 -2.66 -30.88 -19.81
CA ARG A 483 -3.08 -30.04 -18.67
C ARG A 483 -3.10 -28.55 -19.05
N LEU A 484 -2.08 -28.06 -19.73
CA LEU A 484 -2.00 -26.68 -20.20
C LEU A 484 -3.12 -26.34 -21.20
N MET A 485 -3.43 -27.27 -22.12
CA MET A 485 -4.56 -27.08 -23.05
C MET A 485 -5.90 -26.94 -22.30
N LYS A 486 -6.12 -27.75 -21.25
CA LYS A 486 -7.32 -27.61 -20.41
C LYS A 486 -7.33 -26.28 -19.67
N LEU A 487 -6.22 -25.89 -19.05
CA LEU A 487 -6.09 -24.61 -18.36
C LEU A 487 -6.42 -23.44 -19.29
N ARG A 488 -5.83 -23.41 -20.49
CA ARG A 488 -6.13 -22.42 -21.53
C ARG A 488 -7.61 -22.37 -21.89
N PHE A 489 -8.26 -23.52 -22.04
CA PHE A 489 -9.69 -23.59 -22.36
C PHE A 489 -10.60 -23.06 -21.24
N PHE A 490 -10.23 -23.29 -19.96
CA PHE A 490 -10.99 -22.79 -18.81
C PHE A 490 -10.68 -21.34 -18.45
N THR A 491 -9.59 -20.78 -18.99
CA THR A 491 -9.18 -19.40 -18.72
C THR A 491 -10.15 -18.43 -19.41
N ASN A 492 -10.97 -17.74 -18.62
CA ASN A 492 -11.84 -16.69 -19.14
C ASN A 492 -11.04 -15.41 -19.42
N LEU A 493 -10.81 -15.12 -20.70
CA LEU A 493 -10.09 -13.92 -21.15
C LEU A 493 -11.01 -12.77 -21.58
N SER A 494 -12.33 -12.93 -21.42
CA SER A 494 -13.31 -11.91 -21.82
C SER A 494 -13.18 -10.65 -20.97
N PHE A 495 -13.30 -9.51 -21.63
CA PHE A 495 -13.31 -8.19 -21.00
C PHE A 495 -14.61 -7.46 -21.39
N PRO A 496 -15.46 -7.05 -20.43
CA PRO A 496 -16.69 -6.31 -20.70
C PRO A 496 -16.43 -4.97 -21.40
N VAL A 497 -17.40 -4.49 -22.18
CA VAL A 497 -17.30 -3.21 -22.91
C VAL A 497 -17.03 -2.04 -21.95
N ASN A 498 -17.69 -2.06 -20.79
CA ASN A 498 -17.52 -1.04 -19.77
C ASN A 498 -16.68 -1.62 -18.62
N ARG A 499 -15.69 -0.87 -18.15
CA ARG A 499 -14.90 -1.29 -17.00
C ARG A 499 -15.70 -1.16 -15.71
N VAL A 500 -16.30 0.00 -15.48
CA VAL A 500 -17.04 0.28 -14.24
C VAL A 500 -18.39 0.86 -14.60
N CYS A 501 -19.46 0.38 -13.98
CA CYS A 501 -20.75 1.05 -13.94
C CYS A 501 -21.00 1.70 -12.58
N TYR A 502 -21.88 2.69 -12.52
CA TYR A 502 -22.28 3.29 -11.26
C TYR A 502 -23.76 3.66 -11.26
N VAL A 503 -24.33 3.74 -10.06
CA VAL A 503 -25.70 4.20 -9.85
C VAL A 503 -25.76 5.24 -8.73
N TYR A 504 -26.57 6.27 -8.97
CA TYR A 504 -26.88 7.37 -8.07
C TYR A 504 -28.25 7.93 -8.45
N ASP A 505 -29.07 8.31 -7.47
CA ASP A 505 -30.34 8.97 -7.74
C ASP A 505 -30.69 10.00 -6.66
N ASP A 506 -31.14 11.19 -7.10
CA ASP A 506 -31.57 12.26 -6.20
C ASP A 506 -32.84 11.91 -5.42
N VAL A 507 -33.65 10.93 -5.87
CA VAL A 507 -34.81 10.44 -5.10
C VAL A 507 -34.39 9.98 -3.70
N MET A 508 -33.22 9.33 -3.59
CA MET A 508 -32.70 8.85 -2.30
C MET A 508 -32.37 10.00 -1.33
N LEU A 509 -32.25 11.25 -1.80
CA LEU A 509 -32.06 12.43 -0.92
C LEU A 509 -33.32 12.81 -0.14
N GLN A 510 -34.49 12.30 -0.53
CA GLN A 510 -35.76 12.65 0.12
C GLN A 510 -35.94 11.99 1.50
N HIS A 511 -35.23 10.90 1.79
CA HIS A 511 -35.14 10.35 3.14
C HIS A 511 -34.27 11.25 4.01
N LYS A 512 -34.84 11.91 5.02
CA LYS A 512 -34.08 12.79 5.92
C LYS A 512 -34.75 12.87 7.28
N ASN A 513 -33.94 13.13 8.32
CA ASN A 513 -34.47 13.38 9.65
C ASN A 513 -35.01 14.82 9.71
N ASN A 514 -36.32 14.98 9.90
CA ASN A 514 -36.96 16.29 10.03
C ASN A 514 -37.09 16.75 11.50
N PHE A 515 -36.66 15.92 12.45
CA PHE A 515 -36.85 16.13 13.88
C PHE A 515 -35.56 16.58 14.57
N GLU A 516 -34.41 16.19 14.01
CA GLU A 516 -33.08 16.52 14.54
C GLU A 516 -32.21 17.18 13.46
N ASN A 517 -31.67 18.36 13.75
CA ASN A 517 -30.70 19.02 12.89
C ASN A 517 -29.31 18.42 13.07
N GLY A 518 -28.63 18.12 11.96
CA GLY A 518 -27.26 17.61 11.99
C GLY A 518 -27.13 16.10 12.22
N HIS A 519 -28.21 15.33 12.04
CA HIS A 519 -28.16 13.88 12.10
C HIS A 519 -27.10 13.32 11.13
N PRO A 520 -26.23 12.38 11.55
CA PRO A 520 -25.05 11.97 10.78
C PRO A 520 -25.41 11.31 9.44
N GLU A 521 -26.45 10.46 9.41
CA GLU A 521 -26.98 9.90 8.16
C GLU A 521 -27.83 10.96 7.44
N GLN A 522 -27.16 11.81 6.64
CA GLN A 522 -27.77 12.94 5.94
C GLN A 522 -27.69 12.82 4.41
N PRO A 523 -28.60 13.46 3.65
CA PRO A 523 -28.58 13.45 2.18
C PRO A 523 -27.26 13.95 1.55
N GLU A 524 -26.54 14.85 2.21
CA GLU A 524 -25.25 15.36 1.71
C GLU A 524 -24.22 14.26 1.48
N ARG A 525 -24.35 13.10 2.14
CA ARG A 525 -23.41 11.99 2.01
C ARG A 525 -23.23 11.53 0.56
N ILE A 526 -24.33 11.18 -0.10
CA ILE A 526 -24.31 10.73 -1.50
C ILE A 526 -24.09 11.90 -2.46
N ARG A 527 -24.58 13.11 -2.13
CA ARG A 527 -24.39 14.30 -2.97
C ARG A 527 -22.91 14.66 -3.07
N LYS A 528 -22.19 14.64 -1.94
CA LYS A 528 -20.76 14.98 -1.88
C LYS A 528 -19.90 13.95 -2.60
N ILE A 529 -20.25 12.65 -2.51
CA ILE A 529 -19.60 11.59 -3.32
C ILE A 529 -19.77 11.89 -4.81
N LYS A 530 -20.98 12.18 -5.28
CA LYS A 530 -21.22 12.53 -6.70
C LYS A 530 -20.44 13.77 -7.12
N THR A 531 -20.41 14.82 -6.30
CA THR A 531 -19.60 16.02 -6.55
C THR A 531 -18.13 15.67 -6.70
N ARG A 532 -17.59 14.84 -5.79
CA ARG A 532 -16.19 14.41 -5.83
C ARG A 532 -15.88 13.54 -7.06
N PHE A 533 -16.78 12.64 -7.44
CA PHE A 533 -16.67 11.89 -8.70
C PHE A 533 -16.58 12.82 -9.90
N ASN A 534 -17.34 13.92 -9.92
CA ASN A 534 -17.25 14.92 -10.98
C ASN A 534 -15.90 15.66 -10.96
N GLU A 535 -15.43 16.08 -9.79
CA GLU A 535 -14.13 16.76 -9.64
C GLU A 535 -12.94 15.90 -10.12
N TYR A 536 -13.04 14.58 -9.95
CA TYR A 536 -12.04 13.60 -10.43
C TYR A 536 -12.31 13.10 -11.86
N ASN A 537 -13.30 13.66 -12.56
CA ASN A 537 -13.73 13.26 -13.91
C ASN A 537 -14.10 11.77 -14.03
N LEU A 538 -14.63 11.16 -12.96
CA LEU A 538 -15.00 9.74 -12.94
C LEU A 538 -16.37 9.50 -13.59
N LEU A 539 -17.30 10.45 -13.47
CA LEU A 539 -18.67 10.30 -14.02
C LEU A 539 -18.69 10.08 -15.54
N GLU A 540 -17.72 10.63 -16.26
CA GLU A 540 -17.58 10.47 -17.72
C GLU A 540 -16.92 9.14 -18.12
N ARG A 541 -16.20 8.52 -17.18
CA ARG A 541 -15.41 7.30 -17.40
C ARG A 541 -16.11 6.04 -16.91
N MET A 542 -17.13 6.19 -16.08
CA MET A 542 -17.98 5.11 -15.59
C MET A 542 -19.32 5.13 -16.30
N LYS A 543 -19.90 3.97 -16.55
CA LYS A 543 -21.23 3.85 -17.15
C LYS A 543 -22.31 4.16 -16.10
N TYR A 544 -23.05 5.24 -16.31
CA TYR A 544 -24.25 5.52 -15.50
C TYR A 544 -25.34 4.47 -15.75
N LEU A 545 -25.94 3.95 -14.68
CA LEU A 545 -27.13 3.12 -14.73
C LEU A 545 -28.32 3.87 -14.12
N PRO A 546 -29.49 3.84 -14.78
CA PRO A 546 -30.71 4.38 -14.18
C PRO A 546 -31.10 3.57 -12.95
N SER A 547 -31.52 4.26 -11.90
CA SER A 547 -32.06 3.61 -10.70
C SER A 547 -33.41 2.94 -11.00
N ARG A 548 -33.77 1.96 -10.17
CA ARG A 548 -35.11 1.36 -10.17
C ARG A 548 -35.52 1.04 -8.74
N GLN A 549 -36.82 0.87 -8.53
CA GLN A 549 -37.33 0.32 -7.28
C GLN A 549 -37.15 -1.20 -7.26
N ALA A 550 -36.74 -1.75 -6.10
CA ALA A 550 -36.84 -3.18 -5.84
C ALA A 550 -38.32 -3.59 -5.80
N THR A 551 -38.67 -4.74 -6.39
CA THR A 551 -40.02 -5.30 -6.25
C THR A 551 -40.23 -5.88 -4.87
N GLU A 552 -41.49 -6.15 -4.51
CA GLU A 552 -41.77 -6.80 -3.23
C GLU A 552 -41.16 -8.21 -3.19
N GLU A 553 -41.22 -8.96 -4.29
CA GLU A 553 -40.64 -10.30 -4.39
C GLU A 553 -39.11 -10.30 -4.20
N GLU A 554 -38.43 -9.26 -4.69
CA GLU A 554 -36.99 -9.08 -4.51
C GLU A 554 -36.65 -8.78 -3.04
N LEU A 555 -37.41 -7.90 -2.37
CA LEU A 555 -37.18 -7.61 -0.94
C LEU A 555 -37.50 -8.81 -0.04
N LEU A 556 -38.53 -9.59 -0.40
CA LEU A 556 -38.92 -10.82 0.29
C LEU A 556 -37.93 -11.98 0.11
N LEU A 557 -36.83 -11.77 -0.62
CA LEU A 557 -35.73 -12.73 -0.65
C LEU A 557 -35.04 -12.89 0.71
N VAL A 558 -35.01 -11.82 1.52
CA VAL A 558 -34.37 -11.82 2.85
C VAL A 558 -35.24 -11.22 3.94
N HIS A 559 -36.23 -10.39 3.62
CA HIS A 559 -37.09 -9.76 4.62
C HIS A 559 -38.43 -10.46 4.77
N SER A 560 -38.97 -10.41 5.98
CA SER A 560 -40.30 -10.91 6.28
C SER A 560 -41.40 -10.04 5.65
N LYS A 561 -42.55 -10.66 5.36
CA LYS A 561 -43.76 -9.95 4.89
C LYS A 561 -44.25 -8.91 5.89
N SER A 562 -44.05 -9.12 7.18
CA SER A 562 -44.40 -8.17 8.24
C SER A 562 -43.55 -6.91 8.16
N HIS A 563 -42.23 -7.04 8.05
CA HIS A 563 -41.31 -5.90 7.91
C HIS A 563 -41.67 -5.04 6.70
N LEU A 564 -41.85 -5.68 5.54
CA LEU A 564 -42.22 -4.97 4.31
C LEU A 564 -43.51 -4.16 4.47
N LYS A 565 -44.56 -4.74 5.07
CA LYS A 565 -45.83 -4.06 5.33
C LYS A 565 -45.68 -2.90 6.32
N ASN A 566 -44.87 -3.07 7.36
CA ASN A 566 -44.60 -2.03 8.33
C ASN A 566 -43.91 -0.84 7.67
N MET A 567 -42.91 -1.10 6.81
CA MET A 567 -42.21 -0.04 6.07
C MET A 567 -43.14 0.65 5.06
N GLN A 568 -44.00 -0.09 4.35
CA GLN A 568 -44.99 0.49 3.43
C GLN A 568 -46.01 1.38 4.16
N ALA A 569 -46.37 1.06 5.40
CA ALA A 569 -47.32 1.83 6.19
C ALA A 569 -46.78 3.21 6.65
N LEU A 570 -45.47 3.45 6.55
CA LEU A 570 -44.85 4.73 6.94
C LEU A 570 -45.42 5.93 6.19
N GLU A 571 -45.81 5.76 4.92
CA GLU A 571 -46.38 6.84 4.09
C GLU A 571 -47.66 7.44 4.67
N LYS A 572 -48.41 6.65 5.46
CA LYS A 572 -49.70 7.02 6.06
C LYS A 572 -49.61 7.23 7.57
N CYS A 573 -48.40 7.24 8.14
CA CYS A 573 -48.20 7.36 9.58
C CYS A 573 -48.09 8.84 9.97
N ASP A 574 -48.99 9.29 10.86
CA ASP A 574 -49.02 10.69 11.31
C ASP A 574 -47.89 11.05 12.29
N ASN A 575 -47.33 10.06 13.00
CA ASN A 575 -46.28 10.29 14.00
C ASN A 575 -45.07 9.38 13.78
N LEU A 576 -44.25 9.74 12.79
CA LEU A 576 -43.04 9.01 12.41
C LEU A 576 -41.90 9.11 13.42
N ALA A 577 -41.82 10.20 14.19
CA ALA A 577 -40.80 10.38 15.23
C ALA A 577 -40.95 9.31 16.33
N ALA A 578 -42.15 9.21 16.91
CA ALA A 578 -42.45 8.23 17.95
C ALA A 578 -42.38 6.78 17.44
N LEU A 579 -42.56 6.56 16.13
CA LEU A 579 -42.36 5.23 15.54
C LEU A 579 -40.88 4.89 15.41
N GLY A 580 -40.03 5.85 15.02
CA GLY A 580 -38.58 5.69 14.96
C GLY A 580 -37.96 5.35 16.31
N GLU A 581 -38.41 6.02 17.37
CA GLU A 581 -37.97 5.79 18.77
C GLU A 581 -38.20 4.35 19.28
N LYS A 582 -39.08 3.57 18.63
CA LYS A 582 -39.28 2.15 18.99
C LYS A 582 -38.15 1.25 18.51
N TYR A 583 -37.34 1.73 17.58
CA TYR A 583 -36.22 0.99 17.00
C TYR A 583 -34.90 1.63 17.43
N ASN A 584 -33.86 0.81 17.52
CA ASN A 584 -32.54 1.28 17.93
C ASN A 584 -31.89 2.10 16.81
N SER A 585 -31.72 3.41 17.05
CA SER A 585 -31.03 4.33 16.15
C SER A 585 -31.65 4.36 14.73
N VAL A 586 -32.98 4.48 14.64
CA VAL A 586 -33.70 4.60 13.36
C VAL A 586 -34.54 5.86 13.36
N TYR A 587 -34.53 6.59 12.24
CA TYR A 587 -35.46 7.67 11.98
C TYR A 587 -36.26 7.39 10.69
N PHE A 588 -37.48 7.90 10.64
CA PHE A 588 -38.35 7.75 9.47
C PHE A 588 -38.75 9.08 8.86
N HIS A 589 -39.03 9.04 7.57
CA HIS A 589 -39.58 10.10 6.75
C HIS A 589 -40.72 9.50 5.90
N PRO A 590 -41.74 10.26 5.47
CA PRO A 590 -42.79 9.73 4.59
C PRO A 590 -42.26 9.11 3.29
N LYS A 591 -41.03 9.48 2.89
CA LYS A 591 -40.32 8.94 1.71
C LYS A 591 -39.34 7.81 2.01
N THR A 592 -39.21 7.36 3.26
CA THR A 592 -38.24 6.32 3.64
C THR A 592 -38.45 5.03 2.84
N TYR A 593 -39.68 4.54 2.77
CA TYR A 593 -39.98 3.30 2.04
C TYR A 593 -39.61 3.39 0.56
N GLU A 594 -40.02 4.48 -0.10
CA GLU A 594 -39.67 4.75 -1.50
C GLU A 594 -38.14 4.80 -1.70
N CYS A 595 -37.43 5.58 -0.88
CA CYS A 595 -35.97 5.72 -0.98
C CYS A 595 -35.26 4.38 -0.75
N ALA A 596 -35.68 3.59 0.24
CA ALA A 596 -35.10 2.28 0.53
C ALA A 596 -35.34 1.28 -0.62
N LYS A 597 -36.51 1.33 -1.29
CA LYS A 597 -36.74 0.54 -2.51
C LYS A 597 -35.81 0.95 -3.65
N TYR A 598 -35.56 2.26 -3.82
CA TYR A 598 -34.61 2.74 -4.82
C TYR A 598 -33.17 2.34 -4.49
N ALA A 599 -32.76 2.37 -3.23
CA ALA A 599 -31.45 1.91 -2.80
C ALA A 599 -31.25 0.43 -3.15
N ALA A 600 -32.15 -0.45 -2.70
CA ALA A 600 -32.07 -1.88 -3.01
C ALA A 600 -32.14 -2.16 -4.52
N GLY A 601 -33.10 -1.56 -5.24
CA GLY A 601 -33.28 -1.81 -6.67
C GLY A 601 -32.13 -1.28 -7.54
N SER A 602 -31.47 -0.20 -7.13
CA SER A 602 -30.26 0.32 -7.75
C SER A 602 -29.11 -0.68 -7.68
N VAL A 603 -28.94 -1.32 -6.52
CA VAL A 603 -27.93 -2.37 -6.34
C VAL A 603 -28.21 -3.56 -7.24
N LEU A 604 -29.47 -4.02 -7.31
CA LEU A 604 -29.86 -5.12 -8.20
C LEU A 604 -29.61 -4.81 -9.68
N GLN A 605 -29.80 -3.55 -10.08
CA GLN A 605 -29.50 -3.10 -11.44
C GLN A 605 -27.99 -3.21 -11.76
N VAL A 606 -27.12 -2.93 -10.79
CA VAL A 606 -25.66 -3.10 -10.93
C VAL A 606 -25.29 -4.58 -10.98
N VAL A 607 -25.92 -5.42 -10.16
CA VAL A 607 -25.74 -6.88 -10.19
C VAL A 607 -26.07 -7.45 -11.57
N ASP A 608 -27.21 -7.07 -12.14
CA ASP A 608 -27.60 -7.48 -13.49
C ASP A 608 -26.58 -7.02 -14.54
N GLU A 609 -26.09 -5.78 -14.46
CA GLU A 609 -25.13 -5.23 -15.41
C GLU A 609 -23.78 -5.98 -15.38
N VAL A 610 -23.28 -6.30 -14.18
CA VAL A 610 -22.00 -6.99 -13.96
C VAL A 610 -22.10 -8.49 -14.32
N LEU A 611 -23.12 -9.19 -13.83
CA LEU A 611 -23.26 -10.63 -14.04
C LEU A 611 -23.65 -10.99 -15.49
N ASN A 612 -24.32 -10.09 -16.21
CA ASN A 612 -24.56 -10.24 -17.65
C ASN A 612 -23.34 -9.83 -18.52
N GLY A 613 -22.19 -9.51 -17.92
CA GLY A 613 -20.94 -9.23 -18.63
C GLY A 613 -20.93 -7.91 -19.42
N LYS A 614 -21.79 -6.95 -19.07
CA LYS A 614 -21.85 -5.64 -19.75
C LYS A 614 -20.91 -4.61 -19.11
N SER A 615 -20.68 -4.74 -17.81
CA SER A 615 -19.65 -4.03 -17.06
C SER A 615 -18.81 -5.01 -16.24
N LEU A 616 -17.53 -4.72 -15.98
CA LEU A 616 -16.66 -5.59 -15.18
C LEU A 616 -16.97 -5.48 -13.68
N SER A 617 -17.14 -4.26 -13.18
CA SER A 617 -17.41 -3.95 -11.78
C SER A 617 -18.42 -2.81 -11.63
N GLY A 618 -18.87 -2.55 -10.40
CA GLY A 618 -19.91 -1.57 -10.11
C GLY A 618 -19.75 -0.78 -8.82
N VAL A 619 -20.24 0.47 -8.82
CA VAL A 619 -20.28 1.35 -7.63
C VAL A 619 -21.71 1.83 -7.36
N CYS A 620 -22.23 1.52 -6.19
CA CYS A 620 -23.57 1.88 -5.74
C CYS A 620 -23.49 3.03 -4.72
N VAL A 621 -23.74 4.26 -5.19
CA VAL A 621 -23.84 5.45 -4.33
C VAL A 621 -25.29 5.58 -3.86
N VAL A 622 -25.67 4.73 -2.89
CA VAL A 622 -27.05 4.55 -2.44
C VAL A 622 -27.25 4.98 -0.98
N ARG A 623 -28.49 5.35 -0.63
CA ARG A 623 -28.95 5.53 0.76
C ARG A 623 -30.48 5.38 0.85
N PRO A 624 -31.06 4.97 1.98
CA PRO A 624 -30.43 4.61 3.26
C PRO A 624 -29.54 3.34 3.19
N PRO A 625 -28.63 3.13 4.17
CA PRO A 625 -27.79 1.94 4.26
C PRO A 625 -28.61 0.67 4.56
N GLY A 626 -27.96 -0.49 4.65
CA GLY A 626 -28.61 -1.79 4.77
C GLY A 626 -28.04 -2.81 5.77
N HIS A 627 -26.73 -2.83 6.05
CA HIS A 627 -26.11 -3.99 6.73
C HIS A 627 -26.61 -4.32 8.16
N HIS A 628 -27.19 -3.34 8.87
CA HIS A 628 -27.81 -3.57 10.19
C HIS A 628 -29.25 -4.07 10.11
N SER A 629 -29.94 -3.94 8.97
CA SER A 629 -31.34 -4.33 8.86
C SER A 629 -31.48 -5.85 8.97
N GLU A 630 -32.31 -6.27 9.92
CA GLU A 630 -32.64 -7.67 10.16
C GLU A 630 -33.72 -8.16 9.18
N GLU A 631 -34.05 -9.45 9.24
CA GLU A 631 -35.15 -10.04 8.47
C GLU A 631 -36.49 -9.34 8.76
N ASP A 632 -36.77 -8.99 10.02
CA ASP A 632 -38.09 -8.54 10.47
C ASP A 632 -38.17 -7.10 11.01
N GLN A 633 -37.04 -6.38 11.10
CA GLN A 633 -37.00 -5.02 11.65
C GLN A 633 -35.87 -4.15 11.07
N PRO A 634 -36.06 -2.81 11.01
CA PRO A 634 -34.99 -1.86 10.72
C PRO A 634 -34.12 -1.63 11.95
N HIS A 635 -32.87 -1.23 11.75
CA HIS A 635 -31.90 -0.97 12.83
C HIS A 635 -30.76 -0.07 12.33
N GLY A 636 -30.21 0.82 13.17
CA GLY A 636 -28.98 1.55 12.85
C GLY A 636 -29.01 2.30 11.52
N PHE A 637 -30.07 3.08 11.28
CA PHE A 637 -30.37 3.77 10.01
C PHE A 637 -30.72 2.86 8.81
N CYS A 638 -30.49 1.55 8.91
CA CYS A 638 -30.77 0.59 7.86
C CYS A 638 -32.25 0.19 7.81
N ILE A 639 -32.83 0.23 6.61
CA ILE A 639 -34.26 -0.04 6.38
C ILE A 639 -34.49 -1.41 5.73
N PHE A 640 -33.74 -1.68 4.66
CA PHE A 640 -33.65 -2.98 4.01
C PHE A 640 -32.17 -3.33 3.87
N ASN A 641 -31.84 -4.61 4.00
CA ASN A 641 -30.48 -5.09 3.85
C ASN A 641 -30.11 -5.21 2.37
N ASN A 642 -29.67 -4.08 1.79
CA ASN A 642 -29.40 -3.93 0.37
C ASN A 642 -28.41 -5.00 -0.15
N VAL A 643 -27.32 -5.23 0.57
CA VAL A 643 -26.31 -6.22 0.19
C VAL A 643 -26.85 -7.65 0.30
N SER A 644 -27.63 -7.96 1.33
CA SER A 644 -28.22 -9.30 1.48
C SER A 644 -29.29 -9.61 0.43
N VAL A 645 -30.14 -8.63 0.09
CA VAL A 645 -31.08 -8.74 -1.04
C VAL A 645 -30.31 -9.00 -2.33
N ALA A 646 -29.21 -8.28 -2.57
CA ALA A 646 -28.39 -8.42 -3.77
C ALA A 646 -27.68 -9.78 -3.86
N ALA A 647 -27.14 -10.29 -2.76
CA ALA A 647 -26.52 -11.61 -2.72
C ALA A 647 -27.53 -12.74 -2.97
N GLN A 648 -28.70 -12.71 -2.33
CA GLN A 648 -29.74 -13.70 -2.61
C GLN A 648 -30.29 -13.58 -4.04
N TYR A 649 -30.41 -12.37 -4.57
CA TYR A 649 -30.81 -12.16 -5.97
C TYR A 649 -29.76 -12.74 -6.93
N ALA A 650 -28.47 -12.52 -6.71
CA ALA A 650 -27.41 -13.12 -7.51
C ALA A 650 -27.45 -14.66 -7.46
N ILE A 651 -27.71 -15.25 -6.29
CA ILE A 651 -27.84 -16.72 -6.14
C ILE A 651 -29.07 -17.26 -6.87
N LYS A 652 -30.25 -16.66 -6.67
CA LYS A 652 -31.51 -17.16 -7.25
C LYS A 652 -31.66 -16.85 -8.73
N ASN A 653 -31.32 -15.65 -9.16
CA ASN A 653 -31.61 -15.15 -10.51
C ASN A 653 -30.45 -15.35 -11.48
N HIS A 654 -29.20 -15.37 -10.98
CA HIS A 654 -28.01 -15.60 -11.80
C HIS A 654 -27.32 -16.93 -11.54
N GLY A 655 -27.80 -17.73 -10.58
CA GLY A 655 -27.34 -19.09 -10.34
C GLY A 655 -25.97 -19.19 -9.69
N LEU A 656 -25.50 -18.13 -9.01
CA LEU A 656 -24.24 -18.14 -8.30
C LEU A 656 -24.25 -19.14 -7.14
N LYS A 657 -23.10 -19.74 -6.89
CA LYS A 657 -22.86 -20.73 -5.85
C LYS A 657 -22.01 -20.16 -4.72
N ARG A 658 -21.18 -19.15 -4.99
CA ARG A 658 -20.27 -18.54 -4.02
C ARG A 658 -20.25 -17.03 -4.18
N VAL A 659 -20.75 -16.32 -3.17
CA VAL A 659 -20.75 -14.86 -3.07
C VAL A 659 -19.95 -14.47 -1.83
N LEU A 660 -18.97 -13.59 -2.00
CA LEU A 660 -18.22 -13.02 -0.89
C LEU A 660 -18.79 -11.65 -0.56
N ILE A 661 -19.04 -11.38 0.72
CA ILE A 661 -19.37 -10.05 1.24
C ILE A 661 -18.23 -9.65 2.20
N VAL A 662 -17.49 -8.61 1.84
CA VAL A 662 -16.51 -7.98 2.73
C VAL A 662 -17.12 -6.70 3.30
N ASP A 663 -17.22 -6.62 4.61
CA ASP A 663 -17.76 -5.47 5.33
C ASP A 663 -16.62 -4.78 6.09
N TRP A 664 -16.25 -3.60 5.61
CA TRP A 664 -15.22 -2.77 6.25
C TRP A 664 -15.82 -1.56 6.95
N ASP A 665 -17.16 -1.50 7.06
CA ASP A 665 -17.85 -0.54 7.92
C ASP A 665 -17.37 -0.74 9.36
N VAL A 666 -17.19 0.37 10.09
CA VAL A 666 -16.66 0.29 11.46
C VAL A 666 -17.63 -0.40 12.41
N HIS A 667 -18.91 -0.48 12.06
CA HIS A 667 -19.91 -1.19 12.84
C HIS A 667 -20.09 -2.61 12.29
N TYR A 668 -20.27 -3.55 13.21
CA TYR A 668 -20.62 -4.92 12.84
C TYR A 668 -21.99 -4.98 12.17
N GLY A 669 -22.07 -5.55 10.96
CA GLY A 669 -23.30 -5.72 10.18
C GLY A 669 -24.12 -6.94 10.64
N GLN A 670 -24.71 -6.87 11.84
CA GLN A 670 -25.45 -7.97 12.46
C GLN A 670 -26.59 -8.51 11.59
N GLY A 671 -27.29 -7.64 10.86
CA GLY A 671 -28.38 -8.06 9.97
C GLY A 671 -27.87 -8.93 8.84
N THR A 672 -26.73 -8.57 8.24
CA THR A 672 -26.09 -9.38 7.19
C THR A 672 -25.62 -10.72 7.73
N LYS A 673 -24.99 -10.75 8.91
CA LYS A 673 -24.62 -12.02 9.56
C LYS A 673 -25.83 -12.92 9.79
N HIS A 674 -26.90 -12.43 10.43
CA HIS A 674 -28.06 -13.26 10.77
C HIS A 674 -28.76 -13.85 9.53
N ILE A 675 -28.88 -13.06 8.45
CA ILE A 675 -29.49 -13.53 7.19
C ILE A 675 -28.72 -14.70 6.57
N PHE A 676 -27.38 -14.70 6.66
CA PHE A 676 -26.53 -15.72 6.02
C PHE A 676 -25.90 -16.72 6.99
N GLU A 677 -26.20 -16.65 8.28
CA GLU A 677 -25.53 -17.41 9.34
C GLU A 677 -25.45 -18.93 9.07
N ASN A 678 -26.45 -19.47 8.36
CA ASN A 678 -26.55 -20.89 8.02
C ASN A 678 -26.26 -21.23 6.54
N ASP A 679 -25.93 -20.24 5.69
CA ASP A 679 -25.81 -20.41 4.23
C ASP A 679 -24.35 -20.47 3.77
N PRO A 680 -23.81 -21.65 3.39
CA PRO A 680 -22.43 -21.78 2.92
C PRO A 680 -22.18 -21.18 1.53
N LYS A 681 -23.22 -20.71 0.83
CA LYS A 681 -23.05 -20.02 -0.46
C LYS A 681 -22.56 -18.59 -0.29
N VAL A 682 -22.72 -18.02 0.90
CA VAL A 682 -22.30 -16.65 1.20
C VAL A 682 -21.24 -16.69 2.29
N LEU A 683 -20.07 -16.16 1.96
CA LEU A 683 -19.02 -15.91 2.95
C LEU A 683 -19.12 -14.44 3.37
N TYR A 684 -19.37 -14.18 4.65
CA TYR A 684 -19.37 -12.84 5.23
C TYR A 684 -18.10 -12.63 6.04
N ILE A 685 -17.32 -11.61 5.71
CA ILE A 685 -16.13 -11.20 6.46
C ILE A 685 -16.32 -9.75 6.89
N SER A 686 -16.24 -9.48 8.19
CA SER A 686 -16.44 -8.14 8.75
C SER A 686 -15.25 -7.67 9.58
N VAL A 687 -14.78 -6.45 9.33
CA VAL A 687 -13.74 -5.76 10.10
C VAL A 687 -14.36 -4.55 10.77
N HIS A 688 -14.55 -4.60 12.08
CA HIS A 688 -15.35 -3.62 12.81
C HIS A 688 -14.74 -3.32 14.18
N ARG A 689 -15.12 -2.18 14.75
CA ARG A 689 -14.84 -1.87 16.16
C ARG A 689 -15.82 -2.63 17.04
N TYR A 690 -15.29 -3.30 18.05
CA TYR A 690 -16.04 -4.14 18.97
C TYR A 690 -15.99 -3.61 20.41
N ASP A 691 -14.85 -3.07 20.83
CA ASP A 691 -14.61 -2.61 22.21
C ASP A 691 -15.12 -3.63 23.26
N ASP A 692 -14.77 -4.90 23.10
CA ASP A 692 -15.23 -6.00 23.97
C ASP A 692 -16.77 -6.08 24.11
N GLY A 693 -17.50 -5.76 23.03
CA GLY A 693 -18.96 -5.77 22.97
C GLY A 693 -19.64 -4.47 23.39
N HIS A 694 -18.90 -3.41 23.70
CA HIS A 694 -19.46 -2.12 24.09
C HIS A 694 -19.75 -1.19 22.90
N PHE A 695 -19.12 -1.43 21.75
CA PHE A 695 -19.35 -0.64 20.55
C PHE A 695 -20.67 -1.05 19.88
N PHE A 696 -21.32 -0.11 19.18
CA PHE A 696 -22.61 -0.38 18.52
C PHE A 696 -22.45 -1.53 17.50
N PRO A 697 -23.37 -2.51 17.44
CA PRO A 697 -24.71 -2.57 18.05
C PRO A 697 -24.78 -3.14 19.48
N ARG A 698 -23.64 -3.35 20.15
CA ARG A 698 -23.52 -3.93 21.50
C ARG A 698 -24.01 -5.37 21.60
N SER A 699 -23.58 -6.20 20.64
CA SER A 699 -23.83 -7.64 20.65
C SER A 699 -22.52 -8.40 20.77
N THR A 700 -22.53 -9.52 21.49
CA THR A 700 -21.44 -10.50 21.49
C THR A 700 -21.31 -11.23 20.15
N ASP A 701 -22.32 -11.15 19.29
CA ASP A 701 -22.32 -11.76 17.95
C ASP A 701 -21.21 -11.23 17.02
N ALA A 702 -20.66 -10.05 17.37
CA ALA A 702 -19.55 -9.42 16.67
C ALA A 702 -18.18 -10.02 17.02
N ASN A 703 -18.10 -10.91 18.02
CA ASN A 703 -16.81 -11.45 18.45
C ASN A 703 -16.22 -12.45 17.42
N TYR A 704 -14.91 -12.66 17.46
CA TYR A 704 -14.21 -13.58 16.56
C TYR A 704 -14.63 -15.05 16.73
N THR A 705 -15.22 -15.40 17.89
CA THR A 705 -15.73 -16.74 18.21
C THR A 705 -16.98 -17.12 17.40
N GLU A 706 -17.63 -16.14 16.78
CA GLU A 706 -18.87 -16.32 16.04
C GLU A 706 -18.55 -16.66 14.58
N VAL A 707 -18.66 -17.95 14.26
CA VAL A 707 -18.19 -18.54 13.00
C VAL A 707 -19.34 -18.99 12.09
N GLY A 708 -20.57 -18.59 12.39
CA GLY A 708 -21.79 -19.07 11.73
C GLY A 708 -22.31 -20.37 12.33
N SER A 709 -23.45 -20.84 11.83
CA SER A 709 -24.17 -21.99 12.37
C SER A 709 -24.56 -23.00 11.29
N GLY A 710 -24.93 -24.22 11.70
CA GLY A 710 -25.37 -25.26 10.77
C GLY A 710 -24.35 -25.52 9.65
N ASN A 711 -24.82 -25.42 8.39
CA ASN A 711 -23.99 -25.57 7.21
C ASN A 711 -23.12 -24.33 6.90
N GLY A 712 -23.43 -23.17 7.50
CA GLY A 712 -22.68 -21.91 7.37
C GLY A 712 -21.52 -21.78 8.34
N LYS A 713 -21.22 -22.80 9.16
CA LYS A 713 -20.02 -22.81 10.03
C LYS A 713 -18.74 -22.65 9.21
N GLY A 714 -17.92 -21.68 9.59
CA GLY A 714 -16.71 -21.24 8.87
C GLY A 714 -16.97 -20.11 7.86
N PHE A 715 -18.23 -19.87 7.44
CA PHE A 715 -18.59 -18.87 6.44
C PHE A 715 -18.97 -17.50 7.03
N ASN A 716 -18.72 -17.31 8.32
CA ASN A 716 -18.76 -16.01 8.99
C ASN A 716 -17.40 -15.75 9.65
N VAL A 717 -16.75 -14.63 9.30
CA VAL A 717 -15.44 -14.25 9.83
C VAL A 717 -15.54 -12.84 10.39
N ASN A 718 -15.49 -12.73 11.72
CA ASN A 718 -15.48 -11.45 12.42
C ASN A 718 -14.05 -11.08 12.83
N ILE A 719 -13.65 -9.84 12.56
CA ILE A 719 -12.36 -9.25 12.98
C ILE A 719 -12.66 -8.04 13.89
N PRO A 720 -12.78 -8.28 15.21
CA PRO A 720 -13.22 -7.26 16.18
C PRO A 720 -12.06 -6.43 16.75
N TRP A 721 -12.01 -5.14 16.42
CA TRP A 721 -11.08 -4.19 17.05
C TRP A 721 -11.53 -3.80 18.46
N ASN A 722 -10.73 -4.13 19.47
CA ASN A 722 -11.02 -3.80 20.87
C ASN A 722 -10.52 -2.42 21.31
N LYS A 723 -9.95 -1.64 20.39
CA LYS A 723 -9.53 -0.26 20.63
C LYS A 723 -9.83 0.64 19.45
N LYS A 724 -10.10 1.91 19.76
CA LYS A 724 -10.11 3.01 18.78
C LYS A 724 -8.71 3.21 18.17
N GLY A 725 -8.66 3.92 17.05
CA GLY A 725 -7.41 4.41 16.45
C GLY A 725 -6.73 3.46 15.47
N MET A 726 -7.31 2.30 15.18
CA MET A 726 -6.82 1.39 14.13
C MET A 726 -6.76 2.12 12.78
N GLY A 727 -5.67 1.96 12.03
CA GLY A 727 -5.43 2.67 10.79
C GLY A 727 -5.06 1.75 9.64
N ASP A 728 -4.41 2.34 8.64
CA ASP A 728 -4.05 1.69 7.37
C ASP A 728 -3.27 0.39 7.56
N MET A 729 -2.31 0.36 8.50
CA MET A 729 -1.41 -0.80 8.68
C MET A 729 -2.12 -1.97 9.35
N GLU A 730 -2.94 -1.72 10.37
CA GLU A 730 -3.76 -2.78 11.00
C GLU A 730 -4.73 -3.41 9.98
N TYR A 731 -5.43 -2.58 9.21
CA TYR A 731 -6.32 -3.08 8.15
C TYR A 731 -5.53 -3.77 7.04
N SER A 732 -4.39 -3.23 6.60
CA SER A 732 -3.55 -3.87 5.58
C SER A 732 -3.11 -5.27 6.02
N LEU A 733 -2.62 -5.43 7.24
CA LEU A 733 -2.26 -6.75 7.76
C LEU A 733 -3.45 -7.69 7.87
N THR A 734 -4.62 -7.17 8.22
CA THR A 734 -5.87 -7.94 8.22
C THR A 734 -6.20 -8.49 6.82
N PHE A 735 -6.03 -7.65 5.80
CA PHE A 735 -6.22 -8.07 4.41
C PHE A 735 -5.24 -9.17 4.01
N GLN A 736 -3.95 -9.01 4.34
CA GLN A 736 -2.92 -9.96 3.92
C GLN A 736 -2.96 -11.28 4.71
N ASN A 737 -3.29 -11.24 6.00
CA ASN A 737 -3.21 -12.43 6.87
C ASN A 737 -4.53 -13.17 7.06
N VAL A 738 -5.68 -12.54 6.75
CA VAL A 738 -7.01 -13.14 6.98
C VAL A 738 -7.89 -13.04 5.74
N ILE A 739 -8.21 -11.82 5.28
CA ILE A 739 -9.27 -11.62 4.27
C ILE A 739 -8.88 -12.22 2.93
N MET A 740 -7.72 -11.86 2.38
CA MET A 740 -7.29 -12.34 1.08
C MET A 740 -7.02 -13.86 1.08
N PRO A 741 -6.30 -14.45 2.06
CA PRO A 741 -6.14 -15.90 2.13
C PRO A 741 -7.47 -16.66 2.08
N ILE A 742 -8.42 -16.29 2.96
CA ILE A 742 -9.74 -16.94 3.03
C ILE A 742 -10.51 -16.72 1.72
N ALA A 743 -10.50 -15.50 1.19
CA ALA A 743 -11.23 -15.17 -0.04
C ALA A 743 -10.70 -15.93 -1.27
N TYR A 744 -9.38 -16.14 -1.34
CA TYR A 744 -8.76 -16.95 -2.38
C TYR A 744 -9.12 -18.44 -2.24
N GLU A 745 -9.13 -18.99 -1.02
CA GLU A 745 -9.57 -20.37 -0.77
C GLU A 745 -11.07 -20.58 -1.07
N PHE A 746 -11.91 -19.57 -0.78
CA PHE A 746 -13.34 -19.60 -1.07
C PHE A 746 -13.66 -19.50 -2.58
N ASP A 747 -12.80 -18.88 -3.39
CA ASP A 747 -12.98 -18.74 -4.85
C ASP A 747 -14.36 -18.15 -5.23
N PRO A 748 -14.69 -16.91 -4.81
CA PRO A 748 -16.00 -16.31 -5.06
C PRO A 748 -16.27 -16.09 -6.56
N GLU A 749 -17.54 -16.12 -6.94
CA GLU A 749 -18.02 -15.80 -8.29
C GLU A 749 -18.46 -14.33 -8.43
N LEU A 750 -18.69 -13.66 -7.30
CA LEU A 750 -18.98 -12.24 -7.16
C LEU A 750 -18.51 -11.77 -5.77
N VAL A 751 -17.93 -10.58 -5.72
CA VAL A 751 -17.55 -9.91 -4.47
C VAL A 751 -18.44 -8.68 -4.28
N PHE A 752 -19.11 -8.61 -3.14
CA PHE A 752 -19.72 -7.39 -2.64
C PHE A 752 -18.82 -6.78 -1.57
N VAL A 753 -18.75 -5.46 -1.56
CA VAL A 753 -18.17 -4.71 -0.45
C VAL A 753 -19.27 -3.86 0.18
N SER A 754 -19.60 -4.15 1.43
CA SER A 754 -20.35 -3.26 2.31
C SER A 754 -19.41 -2.10 2.66
N ALA A 755 -19.46 -1.06 1.83
CA ALA A 755 -18.48 0.00 1.79
C ALA A 755 -18.86 1.14 2.74
N GLY A 756 -18.76 0.88 4.05
CA GLY A 756 -18.84 1.89 5.09
C GLY A 756 -17.53 2.65 5.23
N PHE A 757 -17.59 3.98 5.23
CA PHE A 757 -16.40 4.84 5.39
C PHE A 757 -16.38 5.55 6.75
N ASP A 758 -17.02 4.96 7.76
CA ASP A 758 -17.00 5.42 9.14
C ASP A 758 -15.80 4.93 9.94
N ALA A 759 -15.04 3.94 9.44
CA ALA A 759 -13.70 3.66 9.94
C ALA A 759 -12.65 4.68 9.43
N ALA A 760 -13.05 5.60 8.55
CA ALA A 760 -12.14 6.56 7.95
C ALA A 760 -11.66 7.62 8.94
N ILE A 761 -10.46 8.14 8.70
CA ILE A 761 -9.91 9.27 9.43
C ILE A 761 -10.89 10.46 9.44
N GLY A 762 -11.12 11.02 10.62
CA GLY A 762 -12.00 12.17 10.82
C GLY A 762 -13.49 11.85 10.83
N ASP A 763 -13.90 10.58 10.78
CA ASP A 763 -15.29 10.21 10.99
C ASP A 763 -15.72 10.45 12.46
N PRO A 764 -16.90 11.04 12.71
CA PRO A 764 -17.35 11.35 14.06
C PRO A 764 -17.79 10.13 14.88
N LEU A 765 -18.09 8.97 14.26
CA LEU A 765 -18.67 7.82 14.94
C LEU A 765 -17.69 6.66 15.10
N GLY A 766 -16.84 6.37 14.11
CA GLY A 766 -15.99 5.17 14.17
C GLY A 766 -14.78 5.27 15.10
N GLY A 767 -14.06 6.39 15.06
CA GLY A 767 -12.84 6.57 15.87
C GLY A 767 -11.62 5.79 15.38
N CYS A 768 -11.67 5.21 14.18
CA CYS A 768 -10.52 4.65 13.46
C CYS A 768 -9.82 5.74 12.61
N LYS A 769 -8.72 5.37 11.96
CA LYS A 769 -7.82 6.28 11.22
C LYS A 769 -7.52 5.77 9.81
N VAL A 770 -8.45 5.05 9.17
CA VAL A 770 -8.25 4.51 7.82
C VAL A 770 -8.28 5.65 6.80
N SER A 771 -7.25 5.76 5.98
CA SER A 771 -7.11 6.79 4.97
C SER A 771 -7.92 6.46 3.71
N PRO A 772 -8.30 7.47 2.89
CA PRO A 772 -8.88 7.21 1.57
C PRO A 772 -8.00 6.30 0.71
N GLU A 773 -6.68 6.44 0.80
CA GLU A 773 -5.69 5.67 0.04
C GLU A 773 -5.86 4.18 0.32
N ALA A 774 -5.95 3.81 1.59
CA ALA A 774 -6.10 2.44 2.03
C ALA A 774 -7.35 1.78 1.44
N TYR A 775 -8.50 2.46 1.43
CA TYR A 775 -9.72 1.93 0.79
C TYR A 775 -9.56 1.67 -0.71
N GLY A 776 -8.79 2.51 -1.41
CA GLY A 776 -8.39 2.28 -2.80
C GLY A 776 -7.56 1.00 -2.94
N HIS A 777 -6.56 0.80 -2.09
CA HIS A 777 -5.73 -0.41 -2.10
C HIS A 777 -6.52 -1.68 -1.75
N PHE A 778 -7.42 -1.62 -0.75
CA PHE A 778 -8.28 -2.75 -0.37
C PHE A 778 -9.21 -3.15 -1.53
N THR A 779 -9.78 -2.16 -2.22
CA THR A 779 -10.58 -2.39 -3.45
C THR A 779 -9.73 -3.08 -4.52
N HIS A 780 -8.49 -2.62 -4.71
CA HIS A 780 -7.58 -3.19 -5.71
C HIS A 780 -7.26 -4.65 -5.41
N TRP A 781 -6.94 -4.98 -4.16
CA TRP A 781 -6.62 -6.35 -3.77
C TRP A 781 -7.83 -7.28 -3.95
N LEU A 782 -9.04 -6.85 -3.59
CA LEU A 782 -10.26 -7.65 -3.82
C LEU A 782 -10.58 -7.83 -5.31
N SER A 783 -10.15 -6.89 -6.18
CA SER A 783 -10.44 -6.94 -7.62
C SER A 783 -9.73 -8.10 -8.36
N SER A 784 -8.74 -8.75 -7.73
CA SER A 784 -8.12 -9.96 -8.30
C SER A 784 -9.03 -11.19 -8.21
N LEU A 785 -10.06 -11.15 -7.36
CA LEU A 785 -11.01 -12.24 -7.16
C LEU A 785 -12.15 -12.16 -8.18
N ALA A 786 -12.88 -13.27 -8.33
CA ALA A 786 -14.12 -13.33 -9.15
C ALA A 786 -13.96 -12.81 -10.60
N ASN A 787 -12.75 -12.89 -11.17
CA ASN A 787 -12.43 -12.30 -12.48
C ASN A 787 -12.81 -10.81 -12.56
N GLY A 788 -12.53 -10.04 -11.50
CA GLY A 788 -12.80 -8.60 -11.42
C GLY A 788 -14.25 -8.22 -11.14
N LYS A 789 -15.14 -9.18 -10.89
CA LYS A 789 -16.55 -8.93 -10.56
C LYS A 789 -16.68 -8.49 -9.10
N ILE A 790 -16.53 -7.19 -8.90
CA ILE A 790 -16.67 -6.53 -7.61
C ILE A 790 -17.74 -5.44 -7.67
N ILE A 791 -18.58 -5.36 -6.65
CA ILE A 791 -19.61 -4.33 -6.51
C ILE A 791 -19.46 -3.67 -5.13
N LEU A 792 -19.26 -2.36 -5.12
CA LEU A 792 -19.14 -1.56 -3.90
C LEU A 792 -20.50 -0.94 -3.57
N LEU A 793 -20.97 -1.04 -2.33
CA LEU A 793 -22.23 -0.45 -1.88
C LEU A 793 -21.99 0.48 -0.69
N LEU A 794 -22.38 1.75 -0.80
CA LEU A 794 -22.26 2.67 0.34
C LEU A 794 -23.12 2.21 1.52
N GLU A 795 -22.49 1.99 2.67
CA GLU A 795 -23.14 1.71 3.97
C GLU A 795 -23.00 2.94 4.89
N GLY A 796 -22.20 2.86 5.96
CA GLY A 796 -21.90 3.95 6.89
C GLY A 796 -20.90 5.00 6.36
N GLY A 797 -20.37 5.83 7.27
CA GLY A 797 -19.50 6.97 6.97
C GLY A 797 -20.25 8.30 6.97
N TYR A 798 -19.84 9.19 7.86
CA TYR A 798 -20.63 10.34 8.29
C TYR A 798 -19.86 11.66 8.21
N ASN A 799 -18.53 11.61 8.09
CA ASN A 799 -17.75 12.75 7.58
C ASN A 799 -17.86 12.81 6.04
N VAL A 800 -18.66 13.75 5.54
CA VAL A 800 -18.92 13.92 4.10
C VAL A 800 -17.67 14.12 3.24
N ASN A 801 -16.57 14.64 3.80
CA ASN A 801 -15.31 14.77 3.07
C ASN A 801 -14.61 13.42 2.99
N SER A 802 -14.43 12.72 4.12
CA SER A 802 -13.77 11.41 4.17
C SER A 802 -14.47 10.40 3.27
N ILE A 803 -15.80 10.26 3.37
CA ILE A 803 -16.54 9.32 2.52
C ILE A 803 -16.40 9.65 1.03
N SER A 804 -16.35 10.94 0.67
CA SER A 804 -16.26 11.36 -0.73
C SER A 804 -14.90 11.01 -1.31
N HIS A 805 -13.82 11.20 -0.55
CA HIS A 805 -12.47 10.84 -0.98
C HIS A 805 -12.29 9.32 -1.02
N SER A 806 -12.71 8.60 0.01
CA SER A 806 -12.55 7.14 0.08
C SER A 806 -13.31 6.44 -1.04
N MET A 807 -14.60 6.74 -1.24
CA MET A 807 -15.38 6.16 -2.35
C MET A 807 -14.79 6.53 -3.73
N THR A 808 -14.22 7.73 -3.87
CA THR A 808 -13.54 8.14 -5.10
C THR A 808 -12.29 7.32 -5.37
N LEU A 809 -11.46 7.04 -4.36
CA LEU A 809 -10.28 6.20 -4.54
C LEU A 809 -10.64 4.73 -4.79
N CYS A 810 -11.74 4.23 -4.21
CA CYS A 810 -12.29 2.92 -4.60
C CYS A 810 -12.71 2.90 -6.09
N ALA A 811 -13.45 3.91 -6.55
CA ALA A 811 -13.86 3.99 -7.96
C ALA A 811 -12.67 4.12 -8.92
N LYS A 812 -11.62 4.87 -8.54
CA LYS A 812 -10.35 4.94 -9.27
C LYS A 812 -9.66 3.58 -9.37
N SER A 813 -9.61 2.83 -8.27
CA SER A 813 -9.07 1.46 -8.26
C SER A 813 -9.81 0.57 -9.27
N LEU A 814 -11.15 0.59 -9.28
CA LEU A 814 -11.94 -0.20 -10.24
C LEU A 814 -11.73 0.23 -11.70
N LEU A 815 -11.48 1.52 -11.95
CA LEU A 815 -11.08 2.03 -13.26
C LEU A 815 -9.65 1.62 -13.66
N GLY A 816 -8.88 1.05 -12.73
CA GLY A 816 -7.48 0.68 -12.90
C GLY A 816 -6.56 1.89 -12.94
N ASP A 817 -6.95 3.00 -12.32
CA ASP A 817 -6.10 4.18 -12.14
C ASP A 817 -5.01 3.91 -11.09
N PRO A 818 -3.84 4.56 -11.22
CA PRO A 818 -2.83 4.58 -10.16
C PRO A 818 -3.39 5.08 -8.84
N LEU A 819 -3.01 4.40 -7.77
CA LEU A 819 -3.37 4.77 -6.40
C LEU A 819 -2.21 5.52 -5.73
N PRO A 820 -2.50 6.59 -4.97
CA PRO A 820 -1.50 7.19 -4.09
C PRO A 820 -1.12 6.21 -2.97
N THR A 821 0.14 6.27 -2.53
CA THR A 821 0.67 5.39 -1.48
C THR A 821 -0.01 5.60 -0.13
N PHE A 822 -0.07 4.54 0.68
CA PHE A 822 -0.52 4.57 2.08
C PHE A 822 0.03 5.75 2.88
N LEU A 823 -0.77 6.26 3.82
CA LEU A 823 -0.35 7.33 4.70
C LEU A 823 0.29 6.74 5.97
N ILE A 824 1.61 6.52 5.93
CA ILE A 824 2.36 6.09 7.12
C ILE A 824 2.76 7.33 7.94
N SER A 825 2.36 7.36 9.22
CA SER A 825 2.75 8.41 10.15
C SER A 825 4.25 8.35 10.44
N SER A 826 4.93 9.49 10.48
CA SER A 826 6.35 9.55 10.89
C SER A 826 6.58 9.10 12.33
N ARG A 827 5.52 9.01 13.14
CA ARG A 827 5.52 8.49 14.53
C ARG A 827 5.02 7.04 14.62
N TRP A 828 4.81 6.36 13.49
CA TRP A 828 4.34 4.98 13.50
C TRP A 828 5.43 4.05 14.04
N ASN A 829 5.18 3.49 15.22
CA ASN A 829 6.13 2.65 15.95
C ASN A 829 5.83 1.15 15.83
N GLY A 830 4.94 0.76 14.93
CA GLY A 830 4.51 -0.63 14.73
C GLY A 830 3.01 -0.79 14.92
N ILE A 831 2.56 -2.04 14.81
CA ILE A 831 1.15 -2.39 14.86
C ILE A 831 0.62 -2.28 16.29
N ASN A 832 -0.63 -1.83 16.42
CA ASN A 832 -1.30 -1.80 17.71
C ASN A 832 -1.34 -3.20 18.34
N SER A 833 -0.89 -3.35 19.59
CA SER A 833 -0.86 -4.65 20.28
C SER A 833 -2.24 -5.30 20.41
N SER A 834 -3.30 -4.49 20.59
CA SER A 834 -4.68 -4.99 20.60
C SER A 834 -5.12 -5.51 19.22
N ALA A 835 -4.62 -4.93 18.12
CA ALA A 835 -4.90 -5.45 16.79
C ALA A 835 -4.16 -6.78 16.55
N LEU A 836 -2.91 -6.91 16.99
CA LEU A 836 -2.16 -8.17 16.92
C LEU A 836 -2.88 -9.29 17.70
N GLU A 837 -3.37 -8.99 18.90
CA GLU A 837 -4.17 -9.93 19.70
C GLU A 837 -5.46 -10.35 18.98
N THR A 838 -6.22 -9.39 18.43
CA THR A 838 -7.39 -9.67 17.60
C THR A 838 -7.04 -10.60 16.44
N LEU A 839 -6.00 -10.28 15.66
CA LEU A 839 -5.61 -11.08 14.50
C LEU A 839 -5.24 -12.52 14.88
N LYS A 840 -4.49 -12.71 15.96
CA LYS A 840 -4.16 -14.04 16.49
C LYS A 840 -5.42 -14.83 16.86
N ASN A 841 -6.35 -14.20 17.58
CA ASN A 841 -7.60 -14.82 18.00
C ASN A 841 -8.47 -15.23 16.80
N VAL A 842 -8.55 -14.37 15.78
CA VAL A 842 -9.24 -14.66 14.52
C VAL A 842 -8.57 -15.83 13.80
N ILE A 843 -7.25 -15.80 13.62
CA ILE A 843 -6.51 -16.86 12.91
C ILE A 843 -6.69 -18.21 13.62
N ASN A 844 -6.50 -18.24 14.95
CA ASN A 844 -6.72 -19.45 15.77
C ASN A 844 -8.14 -20.03 15.63
N THR A 845 -9.13 -19.16 15.50
CA THR A 845 -10.52 -19.61 15.34
C THR A 845 -10.77 -20.12 13.92
N GLN A 846 -10.29 -19.38 12.93
CA GLN A 846 -10.61 -19.60 11.52
C GLN A 846 -9.76 -20.69 10.86
N GLU A 847 -8.58 -21.01 11.38
CA GLU A 847 -7.72 -22.09 10.85
C GLU A 847 -8.36 -23.49 10.93
N THR A 848 -9.43 -23.63 11.72
CA THR A 848 -10.24 -24.84 11.80
C THR A 848 -11.07 -25.06 10.52
N TYR A 849 -11.40 -23.97 9.82
CA TYR A 849 -12.26 -23.97 8.64
C TYR A 849 -11.49 -23.70 7.34
N TRP A 850 -10.44 -22.88 7.41
CA TRP A 850 -9.68 -22.39 6.27
C TRP A 850 -8.23 -22.88 6.34
N LYS A 851 -7.82 -23.64 5.34
CA LYS A 851 -6.52 -24.31 5.32
C LYS A 851 -5.37 -23.39 4.95
N CYS A 852 -5.66 -22.21 4.40
CA CYS A 852 -4.67 -21.17 4.12
C CYS A 852 -4.08 -20.52 5.38
N LEU A 853 -4.73 -20.66 6.55
CA LEU A 853 -4.31 -20.02 7.80
C LEU A 853 -3.47 -20.97 8.66
N LYS A 854 -2.19 -21.19 8.32
CA LYS A 854 -1.31 -22.17 9.00
C LYS A 854 0.01 -21.60 9.54
N PHE A 855 0.10 -20.27 9.66
CA PHE A 855 1.33 -19.55 10.01
C PHE A 855 1.36 -19.03 11.46
N ASN A 856 0.41 -19.45 12.30
CA ASN A 856 0.32 -18.97 13.68
C ASN A 856 1.11 -19.86 14.67
N LYS A 857 2.43 -19.88 14.50
CA LYS A 857 3.36 -20.53 15.44
C LYS A 857 4.17 -19.47 16.18
N LYS A 858 4.56 -19.76 17.43
CA LYS A 858 5.54 -18.95 18.15
C LYS A 858 6.92 -19.13 17.50
N LEU A 859 7.71 -18.06 17.48
CA LEU A 859 9.09 -18.03 16.97
C LEU A 859 10.07 -17.80 18.13
N PRO A 860 11.35 -18.20 18.02
CA PRO A 860 12.33 -17.88 19.05
C PRO A 860 12.50 -16.38 19.22
N ASP A 861 12.82 -15.95 20.45
CA ASP A 861 13.29 -14.58 20.72
C ASP A 861 14.68 -14.36 20.10
N CYS A 862 14.83 -13.27 19.37
CA CYS A 862 16.06 -12.90 18.68
C CYS A 862 17.03 -12.08 19.55
N ASP A 863 16.62 -11.62 20.74
CA ASP A 863 17.39 -10.71 21.61
C ASP A 863 18.38 -11.39 22.56
N ASP A 864 18.49 -12.72 22.57
CA ASP A 864 19.53 -13.41 23.34
C ASP A 864 20.89 -13.25 22.65
N ASN A 865 21.61 -12.20 23.06
CA ASN A 865 23.06 -12.00 22.85
C ASN A 865 23.92 -13.21 23.29
N GLU A 866 23.33 -14.29 23.79
CA GLU A 866 23.97 -15.57 24.10
C GLU A 866 24.04 -16.54 22.91
N ASN A 867 23.21 -16.38 21.86
CA ASN A 867 23.19 -17.34 20.72
C ASN A 867 24.45 -17.29 19.84
N LYS A 868 25.21 -16.19 19.83
CA LYS A 868 26.55 -16.17 19.22
C LYS A 868 27.59 -16.98 20.01
N MET A 869 27.38 -17.18 21.31
CA MET A 869 28.24 -18.06 22.13
C MET A 869 27.75 -19.51 22.14
N GLN A 870 26.46 -19.75 21.91
CA GLN A 870 25.88 -21.09 21.94
C GLN A 870 26.23 -21.91 20.69
N ASP A 871 26.32 -21.27 19.51
CA ASP A 871 26.84 -21.90 18.29
C ASP A 871 28.32 -22.31 18.39
N ASP A 872 29.11 -21.57 19.17
CA ASP A 872 30.50 -21.92 19.48
C ASP A 872 30.56 -23.09 20.51
N LEU A 873 29.65 -23.11 21.48
CA LEU A 873 29.55 -24.17 22.49
C LEU A 873 29.04 -25.50 21.93
N VAL A 874 28.11 -25.49 20.97
CA VAL A 874 27.63 -26.71 20.29
C VAL A 874 28.71 -27.30 19.39
N LYS A 875 29.49 -26.46 18.70
CA LYS A 875 30.68 -26.89 17.94
C LYS A 875 31.78 -27.45 18.84
N ASP A 876 31.95 -26.90 20.04
CA ASP A 876 32.92 -27.40 21.02
C ASP A 876 32.46 -28.71 21.68
N LEU A 877 31.14 -28.91 21.88
CA LEU A 877 30.56 -30.11 22.47
C LEU A 877 30.60 -31.34 21.53
N GLU A 878 30.61 -31.14 20.22
CA GLU A 878 30.82 -32.22 19.24
C GLU A 878 32.29 -32.69 19.16
N SER A 879 33.23 -31.93 19.74
CA SER A 879 34.65 -32.23 19.69
C SER A 879 35.19 -33.10 20.85
N ILE A 880 34.36 -33.45 21.84
CA ILE A 880 34.81 -34.17 23.04
C ILE A 880 34.08 -35.50 23.20
N LYS A 881 34.72 -36.59 22.74
CA LYS A 881 34.36 -37.96 23.12
C LYS A 881 35.24 -38.50 24.26
N LEU A 882 34.55 -38.87 25.35
CA LEU A 882 34.77 -39.97 26.30
C LEU A 882 36.10 -40.08 27.10
N THR A 883 35.98 -40.03 28.44
CA THR A 883 36.48 -41.08 29.35
C THR A 883 35.77 -41.05 30.73
N ASP A 884 35.47 -42.24 31.27
CA ASP A 884 34.84 -42.57 32.56
C ASP A 884 35.59 -42.10 33.82
N SER A 885 34.86 -41.79 34.91
CA SER A 885 34.84 -42.59 36.16
C SER A 885 34.16 -41.89 37.38
N ASP A 886 33.27 -42.65 38.03
CA ASP A 886 33.04 -42.86 39.48
C ASP A 886 32.94 -41.70 40.53
N ASP A 887 31.74 -41.66 41.15
CA ASP A 887 31.47 -41.88 42.59
C ASP A 887 31.34 -40.70 43.60
N LYS A 888 30.25 -40.80 44.38
CA LYS A 888 29.92 -40.27 45.73
C LYS A 888 29.70 -38.77 46.03
N GLY A 889 28.52 -38.50 46.61
CA GLY A 889 28.46 -37.88 47.95
C GLY A 889 27.40 -36.81 48.28
N ASN A 890 26.20 -37.26 48.68
CA ASN A 890 25.38 -36.83 49.84
C ASN A 890 25.08 -35.34 50.23
N GLN A 891 23.76 -35.14 50.51
CA GLN A 891 23.12 -34.42 51.65
C GLN A 891 23.08 -32.88 51.64
N SER A 892 21.92 -32.24 51.40
CA SER A 892 20.75 -31.98 52.30
C SER A 892 20.87 -30.70 53.14
N HIS A 893 19.98 -29.72 52.94
CA HIS A 893 18.90 -29.41 53.88
C HIS A 893 18.05 -28.18 53.49
N SER A 894 16.75 -28.38 53.66
CA SER A 894 15.63 -27.44 53.72
C SER A 894 15.75 -26.34 54.79
N SER A 895 15.06 -25.21 54.61
CA SER A 895 13.86 -24.89 55.43
C SER A 895 13.18 -23.57 55.05
N ASN A 896 11.85 -23.67 55.07
CA ASN A 896 10.82 -22.64 54.90
C ASN A 896 10.93 -21.48 55.91
N MET A 897 10.33 -20.34 55.59
CA MET A 897 9.23 -19.78 56.41
C MET A 897 8.43 -18.74 55.62
N SER A 898 7.16 -18.65 55.95
CA SER A 898 6.10 -18.00 55.22
C SER A 898 5.29 -17.06 56.14
N VAL A 899 4.50 -16.20 55.48
CA VAL A 899 3.16 -15.70 55.88
C VAL A 899 3.04 -14.28 56.51
N THR A 900 2.21 -13.50 55.81
CA THR A 900 1.12 -12.59 56.24
C THR A 900 1.19 -11.07 56.15
N SER A 901 0.03 -10.61 55.69
CA SER A 901 -0.54 -9.32 55.33
C SER A 901 -1.11 -8.52 56.50
N SER A 902 -1.41 -7.25 56.26
CA SER A 902 -2.63 -6.59 56.76
C SER A 902 -2.92 -5.31 55.96
N SER A 903 -4.20 -4.97 55.94
CA SER A 903 -4.88 -3.92 55.18
C SER A 903 -5.61 -3.02 56.17
N ASP A 904 -5.86 -1.76 55.85
CA ASP A 904 -6.94 -0.97 56.47
C ASP A 904 -7.38 0.22 55.60
N SER A 905 -8.68 0.49 55.68
CA SER A 905 -9.50 1.45 54.91
C SER A 905 -9.99 2.64 55.76
N CYS A 906 -10.73 3.58 55.13
CA CYS A 906 -11.72 4.59 55.64
C CYS A 906 -11.39 6.03 55.18
N GLU A 907 -12.28 7.02 54.98
CA GLU A 907 -13.70 7.15 54.57
C GLU A 907 -13.92 8.64 54.14
N ALA A 908 -15.06 8.98 53.54
CA ALA A 908 -15.33 10.23 52.79
C ALA A 908 -15.89 11.44 53.60
N GLY A 909 -15.87 12.63 53.00
CA GLY A 909 -16.63 13.82 53.45
C GLY A 909 -16.87 14.84 52.32
N SER A 910 -18.13 15.26 52.12
CA SER A 910 -18.59 16.16 51.05
C SER A 910 -18.70 17.63 51.48
N SER A 911 -18.41 18.57 50.57
CA SER A 911 -19.02 19.92 50.54
C SER A 911 -18.94 20.51 49.12
N LYS A 912 -20.04 21.14 48.64
CA LYS A 912 -20.07 22.05 47.46
C LYS A 912 -20.04 23.49 48.00
N PRO A 913 -19.36 24.48 47.36
CA PRO A 913 -19.99 25.22 46.25
C PRO A 913 -19.07 25.95 45.22
N VAL A 914 -19.74 26.53 44.21
CA VAL A 914 -19.39 27.64 43.28
C VAL A 914 -18.75 27.26 41.91
N GLU A 915 -19.54 27.45 40.84
CA GLU A 915 -19.08 27.35 39.44
C GLU A 915 -18.08 28.48 39.10
N LYS A 916 -16.82 28.12 38.88
CA LYS A 916 -15.87 28.92 38.10
C LYS A 916 -16.05 28.55 36.63
N LYS A 917 -16.17 29.55 35.74
CA LYS A 917 -16.00 29.33 34.30
C LYS A 917 -14.58 28.77 34.09
N GLN A 918 -14.48 27.56 33.56
CA GLN A 918 -13.21 26.88 33.30
C GLN A 918 -12.39 27.75 32.33
N THR A 919 -11.21 28.19 32.76
CA THR A 919 -10.30 28.91 31.86
C THR A 919 -9.62 27.91 30.93
N LEU A 920 -9.10 28.36 29.77
CA LEU A 920 -8.35 27.49 28.87
C LEU A 920 -7.17 26.81 29.59
N THR A 921 -6.55 27.50 30.54
CA THR A 921 -5.46 26.94 31.35
C THR A 921 -5.94 25.84 32.29
N ASP A 922 -7.13 25.97 32.87
CA ASP A 922 -7.74 24.93 33.70
C ASP A 922 -8.11 23.71 32.85
N PHE A 923 -8.70 23.93 31.67
CA PHE A 923 -9.03 22.85 30.72
C PHE A 923 -7.78 22.10 30.23
N LEU A 924 -6.70 22.81 29.90
CA LEU A 924 -5.45 22.17 29.46
C LEU A 924 -4.78 21.39 30.60
N ASN A 925 -4.85 21.89 31.84
CA ASN A 925 -4.32 21.18 32.99
C ASN A 925 -5.14 19.93 33.34
N ASP A 926 -6.46 20.02 33.28
CA ASP A 926 -7.38 18.90 33.52
C ASP A 926 -7.26 17.81 32.43
N ASN A 927 -6.70 18.15 31.27
CA ASN A 927 -6.53 17.26 30.12
C ASN A 927 -5.04 17.07 29.72
N LEU A 928 -4.11 17.34 30.64
CA LEU A 928 -2.66 17.22 30.40
C LEU A 928 -2.25 15.80 29.98
N GLU A 929 -2.91 14.78 30.53
CA GLU A 929 -2.70 13.38 30.13
C GLU A 929 -3.18 13.12 28.69
N ALA A 930 -4.33 13.68 28.29
CA ALA A 930 -4.83 13.57 26.92
C ALA A 930 -3.98 14.35 25.90
N LEU A 931 -3.33 15.44 26.32
CA LEU A 931 -2.33 16.18 25.55
C LEU A 931 -1.01 15.42 25.41
N ASN A 932 -0.52 14.82 26.49
CA ASN A 932 0.69 14.00 26.49
C ASN A 932 0.50 12.68 25.72
N ASN A 933 -0.73 12.16 25.68
CA ASN A 933 -1.11 10.97 24.92
C ASN A 933 -1.60 11.30 23.48
N GLU A 934 -1.49 12.56 23.06
CA GLU A 934 -1.87 13.07 21.72
C GLU A 934 -3.31 12.78 21.28
N GLU A 935 -4.23 12.67 22.26
CA GLU A 935 -5.67 12.52 22.03
C GLU A 935 -6.36 13.86 21.71
N MET A 936 -5.68 14.99 21.96
CA MET A 936 -6.05 16.34 21.56
C MET A 936 -4.82 17.13 21.07
N TYR A 937 -5.00 18.03 20.11
CA TYR A 937 -3.96 18.96 19.68
C TYR A 937 -4.28 20.37 20.19
N ALA A 938 -3.41 20.94 21.02
CA ALA A 938 -3.43 22.36 21.36
C ALA A 938 -2.17 23.04 20.81
N VAL A 939 -2.36 24.09 20.02
CA VAL A 939 -1.26 24.99 19.66
C VAL A 939 -1.01 25.89 20.87
N VAL A 940 0.15 25.78 21.51
CA VAL A 940 0.55 26.68 22.60
C VAL A 940 1.32 27.85 21.98
N PRO A 941 0.75 29.08 21.94
CA PRO A 941 1.46 30.22 21.40
C PRO A 941 2.64 30.60 22.31
N LEU A 942 3.71 31.14 21.71
CA LEU A 942 4.80 31.73 22.48
C LEU A 942 4.28 32.93 23.26
N LYS A 943 4.49 32.91 24.58
CA LYS A 943 4.21 34.07 25.44
C LYS A 943 5.21 35.20 25.21
N ASN A 944 6.44 34.87 24.84
CA ASN A 944 7.51 35.83 24.58
C ASN A 944 8.11 35.56 23.19
N CYS A 945 8.17 36.59 22.36
CA CYS A 945 8.81 36.57 21.05
C CYS A 945 9.75 37.79 20.97
N PRO A 946 11.05 37.63 20.63
CA PRO A 946 12.00 38.74 20.58
C PRO A 946 11.58 39.84 19.58
N HIS A 947 10.77 39.48 18.59
CA HIS A 947 10.26 40.40 17.57
C HIS A 947 9.08 41.26 18.04
N LEU A 948 8.51 41.02 19.23
CA LEU A 948 7.52 41.93 19.81
C LEU A 948 8.09 43.34 20.00
N SER A 949 9.40 43.46 20.24
CA SER A 949 10.13 44.74 20.31
C SER A 949 10.05 45.58 19.03
N LEU A 950 9.70 44.99 17.88
CA LEU A 950 9.50 45.70 16.61
C LEU A 950 8.14 46.40 16.54
N LEU A 951 7.21 46.04 17.41
CA LEU A 951 5.91 46.67 17.48
C LEU A 951 6.02 48.00 18.21
N ARG A 952 5.37 49.03 17.66
CA ARG A 952 5.21 50.32 18.33
C ARG A 952 3.72 50.58 18.53
N PRO A 953 3.11 50.04 19.60
CA PRO A 953 1.68 50.20 19.86
C PRO A 953 1.26 51.68 19.81
N GLU A 954 2.10 52.59 20.27
CA GLU A 954 1.88 54.04 20.24
C GLU A 954 1.58 54.58 18.82
N GLU A 955 2.18 53.95 17.80
CA GLU A 955 2.12 54.35 16.38
C GLU A 955 1.09 53.52 15.57
N ALA A 956 0.30 52.67 16.25
CA ALA A 956 -0.75 51.88 15.61
C ALA A 956 -1.90 52.77 15.07
N PRO A 957 -2.51 52.41 13.92
CA PRO A 957 -3.62 53.18 13.35
C PRO A 957 -4.84 53.18 14.28
N GLU A 958 -5.71 54.20 14.15
CA GLU A 958 -6.96 54.30 14.93
C GLU A 958 -7.95 53.16 14.65
N SER A 959 -7.86 52.54 13.46
CA SER A 959 -8.68 51.39 13.06
C SER A 959 -7.94 50.52 12.05
N ILE A 960 -8.20 49.21 12.08
CA ILE A 960 -7.78 48.26 11.05
C ILE A 960 -9.06 47.65 10.44
N ASP A 961 -9.24 47.80 9.14
CA ASP A 961 -10.38 47.23 8.42
C ASP A 961 -10.14 45.74 8.14
N HIS A 962 -10.91 44.88 8.82
CA HIS A 962 -10.81 43.43 8.68
C HIS A 962 -11.33 42.92 7.32
N THR A 963 -12.04 43.74 6.55
CA THR A 963 -12.56 43.39 5.22
C THR A 963 -11.58 43.72 4.09
N SER A 964 -10.44 44.34 4.42
CA SER A 964 -9.42 44.71 3.44
C SER A 964 -8.94 43.50 2.62
N GLU A 965 -8.90 43.69 1.30
CA GLU A 965 -8.41 42.69 0.35
C GLU A 965 -6.87 42.60 0.36
N CYS A 966 -6.34 41.49 -0.16
CA CYS A 966 -4.91 41.34 -0.35
C CYS A 966 -4.39 42.42 -1.32
N THR A 967 -3.36 43.16 -0.90
CA THR A 967 -2.76 44.25 -1.69
C THR A 967 -2.17 43.78 -3.03
N GLU A 968 -1.86 42.49 -3.18
CA GLU A 968 -1.22 41.92 -4.37
C GLU A 968 -2.19 41.21 -5.32
N CYS A 969 -3.14 40.41 -4.79
CA CYS A 969 -4.04 39.60 -5.62
C CYS A 969 -5.53 39.86 -5.40
N HIS A 970 -5.90 40.84 -4.58
CA HIS A 970 -7.28 41.26 -4.34
C HIS A 970 -8.22 40.18 -3.79
N THR A 971 -7.70 39.04 -3.32
CA THR A 971 -8.53 38.06 -2.59
C THR A 971 -8.98 38.65 -1.26
N SER A 972 -10.22 38.37 -0.87
CA SER A 972 -10.79 38.68 0.45
C SER A 972 -10.75 37.48 1.41
N ILE A 973 -10.27 36.32 0.95
CA ILE A 973 -10.28 35.05 1.70
C ILE A 973 -8.95 34.89 2.45
N GLU A 974 -9.02 34.63 3.76
CA GLU A 974 -7.86 34.32 4.62
C GLU A 974 -6.76 35.40 4.55
N ASN A 975 -7.12 36.64 4.84
CA ASN A 975 -6.20 37.78 4.79
C ASN A 975 -5.60 38.11 6.16
N TRP A 976 -4.31 38.43 6.15
CA TRP A 976 -3.50 38.76 7.32
C TRP A 976 -2.96 40.17 7.18
N VAL A 977 -2.95 40.93 8.28
CA VAL A 977 -2.35 42.27 8.33
C VAL A 977 -0.97 42.21 8.93
N CYS A 978 -0.01 42.90 8.31
CA CYS A 978 1.30 43.09 8.92
C CYS A 978 1.20 44.06 10.11
N LEU A 979 1.71 43.66 11.27
CA LEU A 979 1.64 44.48 12.49
C LEU A 979 2.66 45.63 12.52
N THR A 980 3.51 45.75 11.49
CA THR A 980 4.51 46.83 11.36
C THR A 980 4.08 47.87 10.33
N CYS A 981 3.74 47.45 9.10
CA CYS A 981 3.32 48.39 8.04
C CYS A 981 1.80 48.48 7.81
N TYR A 982 0.99 47.67 8.49
CA TYR A 982 -0.47 47.64 8.41
C TYR A 982 -1.05 47.33 7.02
N LYS A 983 -0.23 46.82 6.09
CA LYS A 983 -0.70 46.31 4.81
C LYS A 983 -1.30 44.92 4.96
N THR A 984 -2.32 44.65 4.16
CA THR A 984 -3.05 43.38 4.16
C THR A 984 -2.57 42.50 3.02
N PHE A 985 -2.26 41.25 3.33
CA PHE A 985 -1.84 40.26 2.36
C PHE A 985 -2.61 38.96 2.56
N CYS A 986 -2.83 38.20 1.49
CA CYS A 986 -3.39 36.87 1.65
C CYS A 986 -2.41 36.01 2.44
N SER A 987 -2.95 35.11 3.26
CA SER A 987 -2.16 34.27 4.14
C SER A 987 -1.16 33.41 3.36
N ARG A 988 -0.24 32.81 4.12
CA ARG A 988 0.65 31.76 3.61
C ARG A 988 -0.07 30.51 3.07
N TYR A 989 -1.37 30.39 3.28
CA TYR A 989 -2.18 29.24 2.83
C TYR A 989 -2.94 29.52 1.53
N ILE A 990 -2.92 30.76 1.03
CA ILE A 990 -3.64 31.16 -0.20
C ILE A 990 -2.65 31.35 -1.36
N ASN A 991 -1.96 32.48 -1.43
CA ASN A 991 -0.93 32.77 -2.44
C ASN A 991 0.40 33.26 -1.81
N GLU A 992 0.55 33.10 -0.49
CA GLU A 992 1.79 33.41 0.24
C GLU A 992 2.25 34.87 0.24
N HIS A 993 1.43 35.83 -0.17
CA HIS A 993 1.82 37.24 -0.20
C HIS A 993 2.23 37.79 1.17
N SER A 994 1.63 37.32 2.27
CA SER A 994 2.06 37.68 3.63
C SER A 994 3.49 37.19 3.94
N HIS A 995 3.86 36.01 3.43
CA HIS A 995 5.20 35.47 3.59
C HIS A 995 6.21 36.16 2.65
N LEU A 996 5.82 36.46 1.40
CA LEU A 996 6.64 37.21 0.45
C LEU A 996 6.89 38.66 0.93
N HIS A 997 5.88 39.29 1.54
CA HIS A 997 6.04 40.57 2.22
C HIS A 997 7.09 40.47 3.32
N PHE A 998 7.02 39.46 4.19
CA PHE A 998 8.04 39.23 5.20
C PHE A 998 9.44 39.05 4.59
N ILE A 999 9.61 38.23 3.55
CA ILE A 999 10.92 38.02 2.91
C ILE A 999 11.51 39.32 2.37
N SER A 1000 10.67 40.23 1.88
CA SER A 1000 11.11 41.49 1.26
C SER A 1000 11.30 42.65 2.25
N SER A 1001 10.52 42.70 3.32
CA SER A 1001 10.52 43.79 4.31
C SER A 1001 11.22 43.45 5.61
N GLU A 1002 11.46 42.16 5.87
CA GLU A 1002 11.87 41.59 7.15
C GLU A 1002 10.92 41.86 8.33
N GLU A 1003 9.68 42.29 8.08
CA GLU A 1003 8.64 42.53 9.09
C GLU A 1003 7.96 41.20 9.48
N PRO A 1004 8.22 40.63 10.67
CA PRO A 1004 7.93 39.21 10.90
C PRO A 1004 6.55 38.95 11.51
N LEU A 1005 5.88 39.95 12.08
CA LEU A 1005 4.65 39.76 12.84
C LEU A 1005 3.42 40.11 11.99
N THR A 1006 2.50 39.15 11.90
CA THR A 1006 1.24 39.30 11.14
C THR A 1006 0.06 38.80 11.96
N LEU A 1007 -1.10 39.44 11.80
CA LEU A 1007 -2.34 39.12 12.49
C LEU A 1007 -3.39 38.64 11.49
N SER A 1008 -3.99 37.49 11.76
CA SER A 1008 -5.08 36.92 10.95
C SER A 1008 -6.41 37.63 11.20
N PHE A 1009 -7.14 37.97 10.13
CA PHE A 1009 -8.51 38.48 10.24
C PHE A 1009 -9.55 37.38 10.54
N SER A 1010 -9.23 36.11 10.26
CA SER A 1010 -10.15 34.99 10.46
C SER A 1010 -10.34 34.64 11.93
N ASP A 1011 -9.25 34.57 12.69
CA ASP A 1011 -9.24 34.05 14.06
C ASP A 1011 -8.46 34.93 15.07
N LEU A 1012 -7.97 36.10 14.64
CA LEU A 1012 -7.17 37.03 15.46
C LEU A 1012 -5.87 36.43 16.02
N SER A 1013 -5.43 35.30 15.47
CA SER A 1013 -4.14 34.72 15.80
C SER A 1013 -3.00 35.59 15.25
N VAL A 1014 -1.89 35.68 15.98
CA VAL A 1014 -0.70 36.42 15.54
C VAL A 1014 0.40 35.41 15.24
N TRP A 1015 0.96 35.48 14.04
CA TRP A 1015 2.06 34.64 13.59
C TRP A 1015 3.34 35.46 13.50
N CYS A 1016 4.45 34.90 14.00
CA CYS A 1016 5.80 35.42 13.77
C CYS A 1016 6.54 34.57 12.74
N TYR A 1017 6.86 35.12 11.58
CA TYR A 1017 7.62 34.43 10.54
C TYR A 1017 9.07 34.12 10.93
N LYS A 1018 9.73 34.95 11.73
CA LYS A 1018 11.11 34.67 12.20
C LYS A 1018 11.16 33.60 13.30
N CYS A 1019 10.14 33.52 14.17
CA CYS A 1019 10.07 32.50 15.22
C CYS A 1019 9.34 31.23 14.80
N GLU A 1020 8.73 31.24 13.60
CA GLU A 1020 7.89 30.17 13.09
C GLU A 1020 6.83 29.67 14.10
N ALA A 1021 6.22 30.58 14.85
CA ALA A 1021 5.27 30.25 15.89
C ALA A 1021 4.14 31.28 16.01
N TYR A 1022 3.00 30.84 16.52
CA TYR A 1022 1.96 31.74 17.00
C TYR A 1022 2.44 32.45 18.27
N VAL A 1023 2.07 33.71 18.44
CA VAL A 1023 2.46 34.55 19.58
C VAL A 1023 1.20 35.02 20.29
N ASP A 1024 1.17 34.87 21.61
CA ASP A 1024 0.11 35.43 22.45
C ASP A 1024 0.73 36.16 23.64
N ASN A 1025 0.72 37.49 23.56
CA ASN A 1025 1.39 38.38 24.51
C ASN A 1025 0.52 39.64 24.73
N PRO A 1026 0.48 40.19 25.96
CA PRO A 1026 -0.28 41.42 26.26
C PRO A 1026 0.00 42.61 25.32
N GLN A 1027 1.21 42.76 24.79
CA GLN A 1027 1.55 43.84 23.84
C GLN A 1027 0.74 43.76 22.54
N LEU A 1028 0.23 42.57 22.18
CA LEU A 1028 -0.60 42.36 21.00
C LEU A 1028 -2.05 42.80 21.20
N TYR A 1029 -2.47 43.09 22.44
CA TYR A 1029 -3.84 43.45 22.77
C TYR A 1029 -4.34 44.62 21.93
N LYS A 1030 -3.55 45.68 21.79
CA LYS A 1030 -3.95 46.88 21.03
C LYS A 1030 -4.33 46.52 19.58
N TYR A 1031 -3.49 45.76 18.88
CA TYR A 1031 -3.73 45.38 17.49
C TYR A 1031 -4.88 44.38 17.32
N LYS A 1032 -4.92 43.36 18.18
CA LYS A 1032 -6.02 42.38 18.19
C LYS A 1032 -7.36 43.06 18.48
N ASN A 1033 -7.38 44.03 19.41
CA ASN A 1033 -8.59 44.77 19.76
C ASN A 1033 -9.06 45.69 18.61
N LEU A 1034 -8.16 46.29 17.83
CA LEU A 1034 -8.53 47.08 16.64
C LEU A 1034 -9.27 46.22 15.59
N VAL A 1035 -8.76 45.02 15.30
CA VAL A 1035 -9.42 44.10 14.36
C VAL A 1035 -10.67 43.47 14.98
N HIS A 1036 -10.67 43.15 16.27
CA HIS A 1036 -11.84 42.64 16.98
C HIS A 1036 -12.99 43.65 16.95
N ARG A 1037 -12.74 44.93 17.27
CA ARG A 1037 -13.75 46.00 17.16
C ARG A 1037 -14.27 46.16 15.74
N SER A 1038 -13.39 46.08 14.75
CA SER A 1038 -13.76 46.10 13.33
C SER A 1038 -14.70 44.94 12.96
N LYS A 1039 -14.45 43.74 13.51
CA LYS A 1039 -15.17 42.51 13.18
C LYS A 1039 -16.47 42.31 13.96
N PHE A 1040 -16.49 42.70 15.24
CA PHE A 1040 -17.57 42.36 16.17
C PHE A 1040 -18.25 43.58 16.81
N GLY A 1041 -17.74 44.79 16.62
CA GLY A 1041 -18.33 46.02 17.15
C GLY A 1041 -18.15 46.24 18.64
N GLU A 1042 -17.36 45.42 19.32
CA GLU A 1042 -17.10 45.49 20.77
C GLU A 1042 -15.61 45.29 21.09
N ASP A 1043 -15.19 45.72 22.28
CA ASP A 1043 -13.81 45.55 22.76
C ASP A 1043 -13.50 44.08 23.04
N LEU A 1044 -12.30 43.65 22.63
CA LEU A 1044 -11.78 42.31 22.92
C LEU A 1044 -11.61 42.14 24.44
N VAL A 1045 -12.24 41.10 25.00
CA VAL A 1045 -12.04 40.70 26.39
C VAL A 1045 -10.70 39.97 26.49
N TRP A 1046 -9.71 40.59 27.15
CA TRP A 1046 -8.36 40.02 27.28
C TRP A 1046 -8.25 39.12 28.51
N SER A 1047 -7.70 37.93 28.32
CA SER A 1047 -7.68 36.83 29.31
C SER A 1047 -6.61 36.94 30.40
N TYR A 1048 -5.72 37.95 30.35
CA TYR A 1048 -4.58 38.05 31.27
C TYR A 1048 -4.76 39.00 32.47
N GLY A 1049 -5.93 39.63 32.65
CA GLY A 1049 -6.17 40.57 33.76
C GLY A 1049 -5.34 41.86 33.68
N ASP A 1050 -5.67 42.85 34.52
CA ASP A 1050 -5.05 44.19 34.55
C ASP A 1050 -3.57 44.16 34.97
N ILE A 1051 -2.68 43.74 34.07
CA ILE A 1051 -1.23 43.92 34.23
C ILE A 1051 -0.87 45.26 33.60
N HIS A 1052 -0.73 46.29 34.44
CA HIS A 1052 -0.13 47.56 34.06
C HIS A 1052 1.34 47.32 33.63
N ILE A 1053 1.65 47.59 32.36
CA ILE A 1053 3.03 47.60 31.85
C ILE A 1053 3.61 48.99 32.15
N ASP A 1054 4.55 49.06 33.09
CA ASP A 1054 5.32 50.29 33.36
C ASP A 1054 6.50 50.35 32.38
N LEU A 1055 6.50 51.34 31.48
CA LEU A 1055 7.42 51.46 30.33
C LEU A 1055 8.69 52.25 30.67
N THR A 1056 9.30 52.04 31.83
CA THR A 1056 10.59 52.67 32.16
C THR A 1056 11.46 51.79 33.05
N GLN A 1057 12.24 50.89 32.44
CA GLN A 1057 13.52 50.45 32.99
C GLN A 1057 14.42 49.96 31.86
N THR A 1058 15.42 50.78 31.55
CA THR A 1058 16.58 50.43 30.73
C THR A 1058 17.56 49.70 31.63
N ASP A 1059 17.70 48.40 31.45
CA ASP A 1059 18.79 47.62 32.05
C ASP A 1059 19.99 47.65 31.09
N ASP A 1060 20.92 48.56 31.39
CA ASP A 1060 22.35 48.32 31.18
C ASP A 1060 22.79 47.35 32.29
N ASP A 1061 23.29 46.16 31.93
CA ASP A 1061 24.53 45.66 32.52
C ASP A 1061 25.04 44.39 31.81
N ASP A 1062 26.22 44.56 31.20
CA ASP A 1062 27.20 43.50 30.92
C ASP A 1062 27.69 42.89 32.25
N SER A 1063 27.69 41.56 32.39
CA SER A 1063 28.86 40.75 32.81
C SER A 1063 28.51 39.30 33.23
N GLU A 1064 29.37 38.41 32.72
CA GLU A 1064 29.58 36.97 33.00
C GLU A 1064 28.65 35.90 32.38
#